data_AF-A0AAU1Y3D3-F1
#
_entry.id   AF-A0AAU1Y3D3-F1
#
_cell.length_a   1.000
_cell.length_b   1.000
_cell.length_c   1.000
_cell.angle_alpha   90.00
_cell.angle_beta   90.00
_cell.angle_gamma   90.00
#
_symmetry.space_group_name_H-M   'P 1'
#
loop_
_entity.id
_entity.type
_entity.pdbx_description
1 polymer ?
#
loop_
_entity_poly.entity_id
_entity_poly.type
_entity_poly.pdbx_seq_one_letter_code
_entity_poly.pdbx_strand_id
1 'polypeptide(L)'
;MTVTPLTEHRLTAAQQAVVDQPWDARVLVTAGAGAGKTHTLVRRLDVLVEREGLEAGEILVLSFSRAAVRELTERIERHAAAAQRIRVQTFDAWAAALLNRAYPDTDWGTYTFDERIEAATDAIDKGAVEGGEYLPAHVVIDEVQDLVGVRREMVEALLDRFQENSGFTVVGDSAQAVYGFQVSDPDQRAEETDRFLAWVRATFGEDLVELHLGDNFRARSEAARMALPYGAQLQRLPRDRAEAAAEAERIHGDLRALLLSAPNFGSLEDEFVRAALRDYPDTTTILCRDNGQALTLSGMLADADVPHTLQRSARERSAPVWIAELLASTGASTLSRERFEELLVDLRVPDGSTPEALWRSVRKVARGSGRGTLDVVGLHRALAEGRLPDELTAAQPSSLVISTVHRAKGLEFDRVLIVEPRVLKEPAQVRKKKYDYDPAAEARLLYVAMTRARDDLYVLDAPNSWLLRKDKRIDRWYLGGRSTWARNGIELIGSDVSHEQPPGTEGIDQDAAEVSRYLTTDVTAGAEAELVLLHGIPVAADQSPPYAVVVGGRRIAVVSERFRTDLHRMLRRTAHSGVDRWPPLITGLRVECVESVAGSPAATEAAGLGTHGAWVAPRLCGLGRFHWNADEPEGD
;
A
#
# COMPACT_ATOMS: atom_id res chain seq x y z
N MET A 1 -13.79 24.91 3.35
CA MET A 1 -12.67 25.75 3.82
C MET A 1 -12.12 26.50 2.62
N THR A 2 -12.07 27.82 2.66
CA THR A 2 -11.43 28.65 1.63
C THR A 2 -9.92 28.36 1.60
N VAL A 3 -9.41 27.95 0.45
CA VAL A 3 -8.06 27.40 0.27
C VAL A 3 -7.07 28.53 0.03
N THR A 4 -6.09 28.67 0.93
CA THR A 4 -4.96 29.58 0.75
C THR A 4 -3.91 28.93 -0.16
N PRO A 5 -3.48 29.55 -1.27
CA PRO A 5 -2.40 29.02 -2.10
C PRO A 5 -1.06 29.00 -1.34
N LEU A 6 -0.21 27.98 -1.58
CA LEU A 6 1.13 27.83 -0.96
C LEU A 6 2.14 28.93 -1.34
N THR A 7 1.73 29.96 -2.08
CA THR A 7 2.53 31.18 -2.26
C THR A 7 2.87 31.84 -0.92
N GLU A 8 2.16 31.52 0.19
CA GLU A 8 2.42 32.06 1.52
C GLU A 8 3.47 31.30 2.37
N HIS A 9 3.87 30.07 2.01
CA HIS A 9 4.87 29.35 2.81
C HIS A 9 6.28 29.65 2.30
N ARG A 10 6.99 30.48 3.06
CA ARG A 10 8.38 30.86 2.77
C ARG A 10 9.30 29.64 2.94
N LEU A 11 10.02 29.29 1.88
CA LEU A 11 11.07 28.27 1.93
C LEU A 11 12.16 28.69 2.94
N THR A 12 12.73 27.72 3.65
CA THR A 12 13.94 27.99 4.43
C THR A 12 15.14 28.19 3.52
N ALA A 13 16.24 28.74 4.05
CA ALA A 13 17.46 28.91 3.26
C ALA A 13 17.97 27.57 2.70
N ALA A 14 17.85 26.47 3.46
CA ALA A 14 18.25 25.14 3.01
C ALA A 14 17.34 24.60 1.90
N GLN A 15 16.02 24.77 2.02
CA GLN A 15 15.08 24.38 0.96
C GLN A 15 15.27 25.23 -0.30
N GLN A 16 15.50 26.54 -0.14
CA GLN A 16 15.77 27.45 -1.25
C GLN A 16 17.06 27.07 -1.98
N ALA A 17 18.11 26.68 -1.27
CA ALA A 17 19.37 26.21 -1.86
C ALA A 17 19.20 24.95 -2.73
N VAL A 18 18.24 24.08 -2.42
CA VAL A 18 17.87 22.94 -3.27
C VAL A 18 17.09 23.40 -4.50
N VAL A 19 16.12 24.30 -4.31
CA VAL A 19 15.25 24.80 -5.38
C VAL A 19 16.04 25.57 -6.44
N ASP A 20 17.05 26.36 -6.03
CA ASP A 20 17.81 27.24 -6.93
C ASP A 20 18.95 26.55 -7.69
N GLN A 21 19.18 25.24 -7.51
CA GLN A 21 20.19 24.54 -8.33
C GLN A 21 19.74 24.50 -9.80
N PRO A 22 20.65 24.67 -10.77
CA PRO A 22 20.32 24.64 -12.19
C PRO A 22 19.81 23.25 -12.63
N TRP A 23 19.22 23.19 -13.82
CA TRP A 23 18.62 21.95 -14.34
C TRP A 23 19.64 20.84 -14.60
N ASP A 24 20.89 21.16 -14.92
CA ASP A 24 21.97 20.21 -15.19
C ASP A 24 22.72 19.80 -13.90
N ALA A 25 22.37 20.38 -12.76
CA ALA A 25 22.98 20.02 -11.48
C ALA A 25 22.66 18.59 -11.08
N ARG A 26 23.65 17.94 -10.46
CA ARG A 26 23.55 16.64 -9.82
C ARG A 26 23.46 16.86 -8.32
N VAL A 27 22.25 16.75 -7.78
CA VAL A 27 21.93 17.14 -6.41
C VAL A 27 21.55 15.92 -5.59
N LEU A 28 22.22 15.73 -4.46
CA LEU A 28 21.83 14.77 -3.43
C LEU A 28 21.31 15.51 -2.20
N VAL A 29 20.04 15.34 -1.88
CA VAL A 29 19.36 15.97 -0.73
C VAL A 29 19.13 14.93 0.35
N THR A 30 19.84 15.06 1.47
CA THR A 30 19.57 14.28 2.68
C THR A 30 18.63 15.07 3.57
N ALA A 31 17.46 14.53 3.87
CA ALA A 31 16.43 15.23 4.63
C ALA A 31 16.03 14.46 5.88
N GLY A 32 15.70 15.17 6.97
CA GLY A 32 15.10 14.58 8.15
C GLY A 32 13.62 14.25 7.99
N ALA A 33 13.06 13.58 9.00
CA ALA A 33 11.62 13.34 9.09
C ALA A 33 10.88 14.67 9.14
N GLY A 34 9.84 14.86 8.30
CA GLY A 34 9.03 16.07 8.32
C GLY A 34 9.73 17.35 7.84
N ALA A 35 10.88 17.24 7.14
CA ALA A 35 11.65 18.40 6.68
C ALA A 35 11.09 19.12 5.44
N GLY A 36 9.92 18.71 4.97
CA GLY A 36 9.32 19.28 3.76
C GLY A 36 10.00 18.82 2.47
N LYS A 37 10.48 17.57 2.40
CA LYS A 37 11.01 16.93 1.18
C LYS A 37 10.11 17.17 -0.03
N THR A 38 8.86 16.73 0.08
CA THR A 38 7.83 16.84 -0.96
C THR A 38 7.57 18.29 -1.34
N HIS A 39 7.51 19.21 -0.36
CA HIS A 39 7.32 20.63 -0.63
C HIS A 39 8.50 21.23 -1.42
N THR A 40 9.73 20.88 -1.03
CA THR A 40 10.96 21.35 -1.69
C THR A 40 11.05 20.80 -3.11
N LEU A 41 10.74 19.52 -3.32
CA LEU A 41 10.70 18.90 -4.64
C LEU A 41 9.68 19.56 -5.56
N VAL A 42 8.45 19.79 -5.08
CA VAL A 42 7.39 20.45 -5.87
C VAL A 42 7.82 21.85 -6.31
N ARG A 43 8.44 22.63 -5.41
CA ARG A 43 8.94 23.98 -5.75
C ARG A 43 10.12 23.93 -6.72
N ARG A 44 10.99 22.93 -6.61
CA ARG A 44 12.07 22.70 -7.56
C ARG A 44 11.55 22.36 -8.95
N LEU A 45 10.55 21.47 -9.05
CA LEU A 45 9.91 21.14 -10.33
C LEU A 45 9.32 22.38 -11.01
N ASP A 46 8.68 23.26 -10.24
CA ASP A 46 8.13 24.52 -10.77
C ASP A 46 9.26 25.43 -11.31
N VAL A 47 10.38 25.55 -10.59
CA VAL A 47 11.56 26.32 -11.05
C VAL A 47 12.19 25.73 -12.31
N LEU A 48 12.31 24.40 -12.40
CA LEU A 48 12.83 23.73 -13.59
C LEU A 48 12.00 24.06 -14.84
N VAL A 49 10.67 24.13 -14.70
CA VAL A 49 9.79 24.47 -15.83
C VAL A 49 9.76 25.99 -16.08
N GLU A 50 9.51 26.80 -15.05
CA GLU A 50 9.27 28.24 -15.21
C GLU A 50 10.54 29.04 -15.52
N ARG A 51 11.66 28.70 -14.87
CA ARG A 51 12.90 29.49 -14.93
C ARG A 51 13.94 28.85 -15.81
N GLU A 52 14.15 27.54 -15.67
CA GLU A 52 15.13 26.81 -16.49
C GLU A 52 14.56 26.42 -17.86
N GLY A 53 13.24 26.54 -18.05
CA GLY A 53 12.59 26.39 -19.35
C GLY A 53 12.42 24.96 -19.82
N LEU A 54 12.51 23.97 -18.92
CA LEU A 54 12.31 22.57 -19.27
C LEU A 54 10.84 22.29 -19.55
N GLU A 55 10.58 21.54 -20.62
CA GLU A 55 9.27 20.99 -20.90
C GLU A 55 8.95 19.85 -19.92
N ALA A 56 7.67 19.66 -19.61
CA ALA A 56 7.25 18.60 -18.68
C ALA A 56 7.63 17.18 -19.13
N GLY A 57 7.85 16.97 -20.44
CA GLY A 57 8.33 15.70 -21.00
C GLY A 57 9.84 15.47 -20.80
N GLU A 58 10.60 16.52 -20.52
CA GLU A 58 12.05 16.46 -20.29
C GLU A 58 12.39 16.18 -18.81
N ILE A 59 11.39 16.08 -17.94
CA ILE A 59 11.55 15.81 -16.51
C ILE A 59 10.96 14.44 -16.16
N LEU A 60 11.82 13.53 -15.70
CA LEU A 60 11.41 12.21 -15.21
C LEU A 60 11.34 12.21 -13.68
N VAL A 61 10.17 11.94 -13.10
CA VAL A 61 10.00 11.88 -11.64
C VAL A 61 9.61 10.47 -11.18
N LEU A 62 10.49 9.85 -10.39
CA LEU A 62 10.34 8.49 -9.88
C LEU A 62 10.29 8.47 -8.35
N SER A 63 9.47 7.60 -7.78
CA SER A 63 9.40 7.36 -6.33
C SER A 63 9.16 5.88 -6.02
N PHE A 64 9.50 5.44 -4.81
CA PHE A 64 9.36 4.04 -4.41
C PHE A 64 7.91 3.61 -4.22
N SER A 65 7.11 4.43 -3.54
CA SER A 65 5.76 4.06 -3.13
C SER A 65 4.69 4.84 -3.89
N ARG A 66 3.54 4.19 -4.11
CA ARG A 66 2.37 4.87 -4.69
C ARG A 66 1.80 5.96 -3.79
N ALA A 67 1.94 5.81 -2.47
CA ALA A 67 1.55 6.84 -1.53
C ALA A 67 2.35 8.13 -1.79
N ALA A 68 3.67 8.01 -1.97
CA ALA A 68 4.53 9.14 -2.34
C ALA A 68 4.22 9.69 -3.74
N VAL A 69 3.97 8.83 -4.74
CA VAL A 69 3.54 9.27 -6.09
C VAL A 69 2.23 10.07 -6.02
N ARG A 70 1.24 9.58 -5.29
CA ARG A 70 -0.05 10.26 -5.10
C ARG A 70 0.14 11.60 -4.39
N GLU A 71 0.89 11.62 -3.28
CA GLU A 71 1.14 12.85 -2.54
C GLU A 71 1.86 13.90 -3.40
N LEU A 72 2.92 13.50 -4.12
CA LEU A 72 3.63 14.37 -5.04
C LEU A 72 2.70 14.89 -6.15
N THR A 73 1.93 14.02 -6.78
CA THR A 73 0.99 14.39 -7.86
C THR A 73 -0.04 15.40 -7.36
N GLU A 74 -0.71 15.12 -6.25
CA GLU A 74 -1.71 16.02 -5.67
C GLU A 74 -1.11 17.37 -5.27
N ARG A 75 0.14 17.41 -4.81
CA ARG A 75 0.82 18.66 -4.46
C ARG A 75 1.24 19.44 -5.70
N ILE A 76 1.71 18.77 -6.75
CA ILE A 76 2.00 19.38 -8.05
C ILE A 76 0.73 20.02 -8.62
N GLU A 77 -0.38 19.27 -8.68
CA GLU A 77 -1.66 19.77 -9.19
C GLU A 77 -2.15 21.00 -8.42
N ARG A 78 -2.00 20.99 -7.09
CA ARG A 78 -2.45 22.08 -6.22
C ARG A 78 -1.52 23.29 -6.20
N HIS A 79 -0.21 23.11 -6.43
CA HIS A 79 0.78 24.11 -6.01
C HIS A 79 1.86 24.45 -7.04
N ALA A 80 2.01 23.68 -8.12
CA ALA A 80 3.01 23.94 -9.14
C ALA A 80 2.32 24.14 -10.49
N ALA A 81 1.97 25.40 -10.77
CA ALA A 81 1.14 25.76 -11.92
C ALA A 81 1.81 25.40 -13.25
N ALA A 82 3.14 25.53 -13.33
CA ALA A 82 3.90 25.18 -14.52
C ALA A 82 4.19 23.67 -14.60
N ALA A 83 4.40 23.02 -13.45
CA ALA A 83 4.71 21.59 -13.38
C ALA A 83 3.49 20.65 -13.46
N GLN A 84 2.25 21.14 -13.58
CA GLN A 84 1.03 20.32 -13.60
C GLN A 84 1.02 19.19 -14.65
N ARG A 85 1.83 19.30 -15.70
CA ARG A 85 1.93 18.30 -16.77
C ARG A 85 2.98 17.21 -16.51
N ILE A 86 3.82 17.37 -15.49
CA ILE A 86 4.85 16.39 -15.14
C ILE A 86 4.18 15.12 -14.63
N ARG A 87 4.65 13.97 -15.11
CA ARG A 87 4.17 12.67 -14.66
C ARG A 87 5.08 12.14 -13.56
N VAL A 88 4.49 11.85 -12.41
CA VAL A 88 5.15 11.13 -11.31
C VAL A 88 4.78 9.66 -11.41
N GLN A 89 5.77 8.78 -11.35
CA GLN A 89 5.56 7.33 -11.49
C GLN A 89 6.34 6.55 -10.44
N THR A 90 5.88 5.34 -10.11
CA THR A 90 6.73 4.41 -9.37
C THR A 90 7.78 3.79 -10.29
N PHE A 91 8.88 3.28 -9.72
CA PHE A 91 9.89 2.53 -10.48
C PHE A 91 9.26 1.39 -11.30
N ASP A 92 8.39 0.58 -10.68
CA ASP A 92 7.68 -0.52 -11.35
C ASP A 92 6.78 -0.05 -12.50
N ALA A 93 6.06 1.07 -12.32
CA ALA A 93 5.16 1.58 -13.35
C ALA A 93 5.94 2.15 -14.54
N TRP A 94 7.06 2.80 -14.29
CA TRP A 94 7.94 3.31 -15.33
C TRP A 94 8.65 2.17 -16.08
N ALA A 95 9.19 1.18 -15.37
CA ALA A 95 9.81 -0.02 -15.95
C ALA A 95 8.83 -0.77 -16.87
N ALA A 96 7.60 -0.99 -16.41
CA ALA A 96 6.57 -1.61 -17.24
C ALA A 96 6.23 -0.76 -18.49
N ALA A 97 6.20 0.56 -18.37
CA ALA A 97 5.96 1.44 -19.52
C ALA A 97 7.12 1.40 -20.53
N LEU A 98 8.36 1.37 -20.05
CA LEU A 98 9.56 1.22 -20.87
C LEU A 98 9.53 -0.11 -21.64
N LEU A 99 9.27 -1.21 -20.95
CA LEU A 99 9.23 -2.55 -21.52
C LEU A 99 8.12 -2.74 -22.56
N ASN A 100 6.91 -2.28 -22.28
CA ASN A 100 5.80 -2.34 -23.24
C ASN A 100 6.09 -1.54 -24.52
N ARG A 101 6.94 -0.50 -24.44
CA ARG A 101 7.38 0.28 -25.60
C ARG A 101 8.52 -0.41 -26.35
N ALA A 102 9.53 -0.89 -25.63
CA ALA A 102 10.71 -1.51 -26.21
C ALA A 102 10.41 -2.89 -26.80
N TYR A 103 9.48 -3.63 -26.18
CA TYR A 103 9.12 -5.01 -26.51
C TYR A 103 7.59 -5.17 -26.49
N PRO A 104 6.86 -4.56 -27.44
CA PRO A 104 5.40 -4.52 -27.45
C PRO A 104 4.73 -5.89 -27.65
N ASP A 105 5.45 -6.85 -28.24
CA ASP A 105 4.94 -8.20 -28.50
C ASP A 105 5.09 -9.14 -27.28
N THR A 106 5.69 -8.67 -26.18
CA THR A 106 5.89 -9.47 -24.97
C THR A 106 4.77 -9.24 -23.97
N ASP A 107 4.14 -10.33 -23.51
CA ASP A 107 3.15 -10.26 -22.44
C ASP A 107 3.84 -10.16 -21.06
N TRP A 108 4.24 -8.94 -20.72
CA TRP A 108 4.84 -8.60 -19.43
C TRP A 108 3.91 -8.84 -18.23
N GLY A 109 2.61 -9.11 -18.45
CA GLY A 109 1.66 -9.44 -17.38
C GLY A 109 1.94 -10.78 -16.71
N THR A 110 2.62 -11.70 -17.41
CA THR A 110 2.99 -13.03 -16.90
C THR A 110 4.23 -13.02 -15.99
N TYR A 111 5.01 -11.95 -16.03
CA TYR A 111 6.24 -11.79 -15.27
C TYR A 111 5.96 -11.21 -13.89
N THR A 112 6.76 -11.62 -12.92
CA THR A 112 6.79 -10.99 -11.60
C THR A 112 7.23 -9.53 -11.70
N PHE A 113 7.05 -8.77 -10.62
CA PHE A 113 7.51 -7.37 -10.60
C PHE A 113 9.03 -7.29 -10.71
N ASP A 114 9.77 -8.14 -10.00
CA ASP A 114 11.22 -8.07 -9.97
C ASP A 114 11.83 -8.51 -11.32
N GLU A 115 11.31 -9.55 -11.96
CA GLU A 115 11.73 -9.93 -13.33
C GLU A 115 11.52 -8.80 -14.35
N ARG A 116 10.45 -7.99 -14.20
CA ARG A 116 10.23 -6.81 -15.04
C ARG A 116 11.23 -5.70 -14.77
N ILE A 117 11.67 -5.52 -13.52
CA ILE A 117 12.71 -4.54 -13.20
C ILE A 117 14.06 -4.99 -13.79
N GLU A 118 14.40 -6.26 -13.68
CA GLU A 118 15.62 -6.84 -14.28
C GLU A 118 15.61 -6.67 -15.81
N ALA A 119 14.50 -7.03 -16.46
CA ALA A 119 14.36 -6.86 -17.91
C ALA A 119 14.42 -5.38 -18.33
N ALA A 120 13.86 -4.47 -17.53
CA ALA A 120 13.96 -3.03 -17.80
C ALA A 120 15.39 -2.52 -17.68
N THR A 121 16.17 -3.05 -16.72
CA THR A 121 17.60 -2.74 -16.55
C THR A 121 18.39 -3.16 -17.78
N ASP A 122 18.22 -4.41 -18.24
CA ASP A 122 18.84 -4.90 -19.47
C ASP A 122 18.40 -4.09 -20.71
N ALA A 123 17.15 -3.64 -20.76
CA ALA A 123 16.68 -2.75 -21.82
C ALA A 123 17.38 -1.38 -21.80
N ILE A 124 17.61 -0.79 -20.62
CA ILE A 124 18.34 0.48 -20.46
C ILE A 124 19.77 0.32 -20.97
N ASP A 125 20.45 -0.76 -20.57
CA ASP A 125 21.83 -1.06 -20.99
C ASP A 125 21.92 -1.23 -22.51
N LYS A 126 20.90 -1.85 -23.12
CA LYS A 126 20.77 -2.01 -24.57
C LYS A 126 20.35 -0.74 -25.32
N GLY A 127 20.18 0.39 -24.63
CA GLY A 127 19.83 1.68 -25.24
C GLY A 127 18.34 1.87 -25.53
N ALA A 128 17.43 1.12 -24.89
CA ALA A 128 15.98 1.31 -25.06
C ALA A 128 15.48 2.70 -24.60
N VAL A 129 16.33 3.42 -23.86
CA VAL A 129 16.11 4.81 -23.44
C VAL A 129 16.68 5.85 -24.42
N GLU A 130 17.53 5.44 -25.37
CA GLU A 130 18.23 6.34 -26.30
C GLU A 130 17.53 6.49 -27.67
N GLY A 131 16.58 5.59 -27.98
CA GLY A 131 15.94 5.48 -29.30
C GLY A 131 14.69 6.35 -29.54
N GLY A 132 14.44 7.43 -28.78
CA GLY A 132 13.25 8.28 -28.97
C GLY A 132 13.27 9.62 -28.22
N GLU A 133 12.16 10.37 -28.29
CA GLU A 133 11.84 11.68 -27.65
C GLU A 133 12.01 11.75 -26.09
N TYR A 134 12.77 10.84 -25.46
CA TYR A 134 12.74 10.56 -24.02
C TYR A 134 14.13 10.53 -23.35
N LEU A 135 15.09 11.34 -23.81
CA LEU A 135 16.25 11.66 -22.98
C LEU A 135 15.80 12.74 -21.98
N PRO A 136 15.54 12.42 -20.70
CA PRO A 136 15.15 13.45 -19.75
C PRO A 136 16.31 14.42 -19.56
N ALA A 137 16.07 15.72 -19.66
CA ALA A 137 17.06 16.73 -19.24
C ALA A 137 17.31 16.67 -17.73
N HIS A 138 16.30 16.26 -16.94
CA HIS A 138 16.43 16.12 -15.50
C HIS A 138 15.70 14.90 -14.94
N VAL A 139 16.36 14.16 -14.04
CA VAL A 139 15.78 13.01 -13.32
C VAL A 139 15.59 13.32 -11.84
N VAL A 140 14.38 13.19 -11.32
CA VAL A 140 14.07 13.33 -9.90
C VAL A 140 13.76 11.96 -9.31
N ILE A 141 14.44 11.62 -8.21
CA ILE A 141 14.28 10.35 -7.51
C ILE A 141 13.96 10.64 -6.04
N ASP A 142 12.77 10.25 -5.61
CA ASP A 142 12.28 10.42 -4.26
C ASP A 142 12.30 9.10 -3.46
N GLU A 143 12.38 9.22 -2.13
CA GLU A 143 12.47 8.10 -1.17
C GLU A 143 13.61 7.12 -1.49
N VAL A 144 14.78 7.64 -1.86
CA VAL A 144 15.94 6.86 -2.31
C VAL A 144 16.43 5.83 -1.30
N GLN A 145 16.18 6.06 0.00
CA GLN A 145 16.59 5.15 1.06
C GLN A 145 15.90 3.77 0.99
N ASP A 146 14.81 3.66 0.22
CA ASP A 146 14.06 2.41 0.04
C ASP A 146 14.40 1.72 -1.31
N LEU A 147 15.33 2.28 -2.09
CA LEU A 147 15.90 1.61 -3.26
C LEU A 147 16.82 0.47 -2.81
N VAL A 148 16.32 -0.76 -2.94
CA VAL A 148 17.05 -1.99 -2.61
C VAL A 148 16.95 -3.00 -3.76
N GLY A 149 17.98 -3.86 -3.87
CA GLY A 149 18.00 -4.98 -4.83
C GLY A 149 17.87 -4.53 -6.30
N VAL A 150 17.03 -5.23 -7.07
CA VAL A 150 16.88 -5.00 -8.52
C VAL A 150 16.45 -3.57 -8.89
N ARG A 151 15.70 -2.88 -8.01
CA ARG A 151 15.26 -1.49 -8.25
C ARG A 151 16.43 -0.50 -8.12
N ARG A 152 17.35 -0.76 -7.18
CA ARG A 152 18.59 0.00 -7.04
C ARG A 152 19.41 -0.14 -8.33
N GLU A 153 19.62 -1.36 -8.79
CA GLU A 153 20.39 -1.67 -10.01
C GLU A 153 19.82 -0.97 -11.24
N MET A 154 18.50 -1.00 -11.43
CA MET A 154 17.82 -0.29 -12.51
C MET A 154 18.08 1.22 -12.47
N VAL A 155 18.06 1.82 -11.28
CA VAL A 155 18.28 3.26 -11.11
C VAL A 155 19.76 3.62 -11.30
N GLU A 156 20.69 2.78 -10.84
CA GLU A 156 22.12 2.92 -11.09
C GLU A 156 22.39 2.92 -12.61
N ALA A 157 21.84 1.95 -13.35
CA ALA A 157 21.94 1.88 -14.81
C ALA A 157 21.32 3.12 -15.50
N LEU A 158 20.16 3.58 -15.01
CA LEU A 158 19.49 4.78 -15.54
C LEU A 158 20.35 6.04 -15.42
N LEU A 159 20.89 6.30 -14.22
CA LEU A 159 21.69 7.49 -13.95
C LEU A 159 23.06 7.41 -14.62
N ASP A 160 23.67 6.23 -14.68
CA ASP A 160 24.91 6.01 -15.43
C ASP A 160 24.71 6.27 -16.93
N ARG A 161 23.56 5.87 -17.50
CA ARG A 161 23.27 6.10 -18.92
C ARG A 161 23.06 7.57 -19.28
N PHE A 162 22.52 8.36 -18.36
CA PHE A 162 22.19 9.77 -18.59
C PHE A 162 23.23 10.76 -18.05
N GLN A 163 24.33 10.26 -17.49
CA GLN A 163 25.30 11.10 -16.80
C GLN A 163 25.85 12.27 -17.64
N GLU A 164 26.01 12.10 -18.95
CA GLU A 164 26.62 13.12 -19.81
C GLU A 164 25.67 14.28 -20.20
N ASN A 165 24.36 14.05 -20.19
CA ASN A 165 23.39 14.98 -20.80
C ASN A 165 22.23 15.38 -19.87
N SER A 166 22.21 14.88 -18.63
CA SER A 166 21.11 15.08 -17.70
C SER A 166 21.60 15.49 -16.32
N GLY A 167 20.89 16.43 -15.69
CA GLY A 167 20.98 16.64 -14.25
C GLY A 167 20.13 15.63 -13.48
N PHE A 168 20.32 15.55 -12.16
CA PHE A 168 19.42 14.80 -11.30
C PHE A 168 19.21 15.43 -9.94
N THR A 169 18.09 15.11 -9.31
CA THR A 169 17.80 15.42 -7.91
C THR A 169 17.39 14.15 -7.20
N VAL A 170 18.26 13.65 -6.32
CA VAL A 170 18.00 12.50 -5.46
C VAL A 170 17.65 12.99 -4.07
N VAL A 171 16.53 12.52 -3.51
CA VAL A 171 16.07 12.90 -2.18
C VAL A 171 15.81 11.66 -1.33
N GLY A 172 16.26 11.70 -0.06
CA GLY A 172 15.89 10.66 0.90
C GLY A 172 16.26 10.95 2.34
N ASP A 173 15.90 9.99 3.19
CA ASP A 173 16.13 10.00 4.63
C ASP A 173 16.51 8.59 5.11
N SER A 174 17.81 8.30 5.25
CA SER A 174 18.29 6.98 5.69
C SER A 174 17.79 6.56 7.08
N ALA A 175 17.37 7.51 7.95
CA ALA A 175 16.72 7.16 9.22
C ALA A 175 15.34 6.52 9.01
N GLN A 176 14.74 6.67 7.83
CA GLN A 176 13.45 6.10 7.45
C GLN A 176 13.55 4.92 6.49
N ALA A 177 14.74 4.34 6.31
CA ALA A 177 14.95 3.13 5.50
C ALA A 177 14.36 1.90 6.22
N VAL A 178 13.14 1.53 5.86
CA VAL A 178 12.42 0.41 6.51
C VAL A 178 12.00 -0.70 5.54
N TYR A 179 12.26 -0.57 4.24
CA TYR A 179 11.92 -1.61 3.25
C TYR A 179 13.03 -2.63 2.99
N GLY A 180 14.14 -2.60 3.74
CA GLY A 180 15.24 -3.57 3.61
C GLY A 180 14.80 -5.03 3.77
N PHE A 181 13.69 -5.31 4.47
CA PHE A 181 13.15 -6.67 4.61
C PHE A 181 12.80 -7.36 3.27
N GLN A 182 12.68 -6.61 2.17
CA GLN A 182 12.48 -7.16 0.83
C GLN A 182 13.68 -7.98 0.36
N VAL A 183 14.87 -7.71 0.91
CA VAL A 183 16.09 -8.48 0.67
C VAL A 183 16.07 -9.70 1.60
N SER A 184 15.98 -10.89 0.99
CA SER A 184 15.82 -12.16 1.70
C SER A 184 17.10 -12.58 2.42
N ASP A 185 18.27 -12.26 1.86
CA ASP A 185 19.56 -12.56 2.46
C ASP A 185 19.94 -11.46 3.50
N PRO A 186 20.12 -11.81 4.78
CA PRO A 186 20.43 -10.83 5.82
C PRO A 186 21.80 -10.14 5.66
N ASP A 187 22.77 -10.81 5.03
CA ASP A 187 24.10 -10.25 4.81
C ASP A 187 24.03 -9.23 3.66
N GLN A 188 23.34 -9.55 2.57
CA GLN A 188 23.05 -8.59 1.50
C GLN A 188 22.22 -7.41 2.01
N ARG A 189 21.20 -7.65 2.86
CA ARG A 189 20.35 -6.57 3.39
C ARG A 189 21.14 -5.53 4.18
N ALA A 190 22.09 -5.98 5.01
CA ALA A 190 22.94 -5.08 5.78
C ALA A 190 23.82 -4.21 4.88
N GLU A 191 24.27 -4.77 3.75
CA GLU A 191 25.08 -4.08 2.75
C GLU A 191 24.27 -3.15 1.83
N GLU A 192 22.96 -3.39 1.67
CA GLU A 192 22.08 -2.56 0.81
C GLU A 192 21.75 -1.20 1.42
N THR A 193 21.77 -1.07 2.76
CA THR A 193 21.51 0.23 3.40
C THR A 193 22.56 1.25 2.98
N ASP A 194 22.11 2.40 2.45
CA ASP A 194 22.96 3.49 1.96
C ASP A 194 23.88 3.11 0.79
N ARG A 195 23.79 1.90 0.24
CA ARG A 195 24.59 1.43 -0.89
C ARG A 195 24.44 2.35 -2.09
N PHE A 196 23.20 2.70 -2.41
CA PHE A 196 22.89 3.63 -3.49
C PHE A 196 23.52 5.02 -3.24
N LEU A 197 23.40 5.54 -2.02
CA LEU A 197 23.98 6.83 -1.65
C LEU A 197 25.51 6.82 -1.74
N ALA A 198 26.14 5.72 -1.34
CA ALA A 198 27.57 5.51 -1.46
C ALA A 198 27.99 5.45 -2.93
N TRP A 199 27.23 4.75 -3.78
CA TRP A 199 27.44 4.70 -5.21
C TRP A 199 27.32 6.08 -5.86
N VAL A 200 26.25 6.85 -5.59
CA VAL A 200 26.09 8.22 -6.12
C VAL A 200 27.30 9.10 -5.78
N ARG A 201 27.79 9.06 -4.54
CA ARG A 201 28.97 9.81 -4.12
C ARG A 201 30.25 9.35 -4.82
N ALA A 202 30.42 8.05 -5.00
CA ALA A 202 31.59 7.48 -5.66
C ALA A 202 31.62 7.80 -7.17
N THR A 203 30.45 7.75 -7.82
CA THR A 203 30.32 7.95 -9.27
C THR A 203 30.39 9.44 -9.65
N PHE A 204 29.73 10.33 -8.90
CA PHE A 204 29.56 11.73 -9.30
C PHE A 204 30.36 12.74 -8.46
N GLY A 205 31.23 12.28 -7.56
CA GLY A 205 31.73 13.04 -6.41
C GLY A 205 32.19 14.50 -6.64
N GLU A 206 32.92 14.81 -7.72
CA GLU A 206 33.36 16.20 -7.97
C GLU A 206 32.23 17.11 -8.50
N ASP A 207 31.24 16.54 -9.18
CA ASP A 207 30.10 17.24 -9.76
C ASP A 207 28.85 17.17 -8.87
N LEU A 208 28.92 16.48 -7.73
CA LEU A 208 27.78 16.21 -6.85
C LEU A 208 27.60 17.33 -5.81
N VAL A 209 26.43 17.96 -5.82
CA VAL A 209 26.01 18.94 -4.83
C VAL A 209 25.25 18.24 -3.70
N GLU A 210 25.84 18.14 -2.51
CA GLU A 210 25.18 17.59 -1.32
C GLU A 210 24.52 18.69 -0.48
N LEU A 211 23.22 18.58 -0.24
CA LEU A 211 22.42 19.51 0.56
C LEU A 211 21.67 18.77 1.68
N HIS A 212 21.44 19.46 2.79
CA HIS A 212 20.77 18.89 3.96
C HIS A 212 19.54 19.69 4.39
N LEU A 213 18.41 19.00 4.59
CA LEU A 213 17.18 19.58 5.14
C LEU A 213 16.96 19.07 6.57
N GLY A 214 17.36 19.87 7.57
CA GLY A 214 17.34 19.47 8.98
C GLY A 214 16.12 19.94 9.80
N ASP A 215 15.41 20.98 9.34
CA ASP A 215 14.24 21.51 10.05
C ASP A 215 13.07 20.51 10.05
N ASN A 216 12.17 20.59 11.01
CA ASN A 216 10.94 19.79 11.04
C ASN A 216 9.70 20.69 11.07
N PHE A 217 8.79 20.47 10.12
CA PHE A 217 7.54 21.21 9.97
C PHE A 217 6.29 20.38 10.27
N ARG A 218 6.46 19.06 10.50
CA ARG A 218 5.35 18.13 10.73
C ARG A 218 4.92 18.09 12.19
N ALA A 219 5.88 17.91 13.09
CA ALA A 219 5.62 17.72 14.50
C ALA A 219 5.32 19.06 15.17
N ARG A 220 4.14 19.19 15.78
CA ARG A 220 3.63 20.41 16.42
C ARG A 220 3.81 20.39 17.93
N SER A 221 3.74 19.23 18.56
CA SER A 221 3.89 19.05 20.02
C SER A 221 5.31 18.65 20.44
N GLU A 222 5.59 18.64 21.74
CA GLU A 222 6.83 18.07 22.30
C GLU A 222 6.89 16.55 22.12
N ALA A 223 5.77 15.85 22.39
CA ALA A 223 5.67 14.41 22.25
C ALA A 223 5.98 13.94 20.81
N ALA A 224 5.44 14.62 19.80
CA ALA A 224 5.71 14.32 18.39
C ALA A 224 7.16 14.61 17.97
N ARG A 225 7.89 15.46 18.72
CA ARG A 225 9.29 15.81 18.42
C ARG A 225 10.31 14.91 19.13
N MET A 226 9.89 14.10 20.10
CA MET A 226 10.81 13.42 21.02
C MET A 226 11.83 12.50 20.32
N ALA A 227 11.46 11.88 19.20
CA ALA A 227 12.34 10.99 18.44
C ALA A 227 13.28 11.70 17.46
N LEU A 228 12.97 12.95 17.06
CA LEU A 228 13.70 13.68 16.00
C LEU A 228 15.22 13.78 16.24
N PRO A 229 15.73 13.98 17.46
CA PRO A 229 17.18 14.05 17.71
C PRO A 229 17.95 12.78 17.31
N TYR A 230 17.29 11.63 17.22
CA TYR A 230 17.91 10.35 16.85
C TYR A 230 18.05 10.15 15.34
N GLY A 231 17.37 10.97 14.52
CA GLY A 231 17.41 10.83 13.06
C GLY A 231 18.84 10.94 12.51
N ALA A 232 19.60 11.95 12.97
CA ALA A 232 20.99 12.14 12.53
C ALA A 232 21.93 11.00 13.00
N GLN A 233 21.63 10.35 14.13
CA GLN A 233 22.40 9.20 14.62
C GLN A 233 22.12 7.97 13.74
N LEU A 234 20.85 7.72 13.40
CA LEU A 234 20.44 6.64 12.51
C LEU A 234 20.95 6.80 11.07
N GLN A 235 21.09 8.04 10.59
CA GLN A 235 21.68 8.36 9.28
C GLN A 235 23.21 8.16 9.25
N ARG A 236 23.87 8.05 10.40
CA ARG A 236 25.33 7.98 10.53
C ARG A 236 25.78 6.76 11.32
N LEU A 237 25.02 5.66 11.22
CA LEU A 237 25.44 4.41 11.83
C LEU A 237 26.84 4.02 11.30
N PRO A 238 27.69 3.43 12.16
CA PRO A 238 29.00 2.93 11.76
C PRO A 238 28.94 2.02 10.53
N ARG A 239 30.03 1.98 9.75
CA ARG A 239 30.17 1.03 8.64
C ARG A 239 30.47 -0.40 9.13
N ASP A 240 31.12 -0.53 10.28
CA ASP A 240 31.33 -1.84 10.89
C ASP A 240 30.00 -2.40 11.40
N ARG A 241 29.70 -3.66 11.05
CA ARG A 241 28.41 -4.29 11.34
C ARG A 241 28.16 -4.48 12.84
N ALA A 242 29.20 -4.83 13.60
CA ALA A 242 29.05 -5.07 15.04
C ALA A 242 28.87 -3.75 15.79
N GLU A 243 29.63 -2.72 15.41
CA GLU A 243 29.46 -1.37 15.95
C GLU A 243 28.09 -0.78 15.58
N ALA A 244 27.66 -0.95 14.33
CA ALA A 244 26.34 -0.51 13.86
C ALA A 244 25.20 -1.19 14.63
N ALA A 245 25.30 -2.50 14.85
CA ALA A 245 24.32 -3.23 15.63
C ALA A 245 24.26 -2.76 17.08
N ALA A 246 25.41 -2.59 17.75
CA ALA A 246 25.46 -2.12 19.13
C ALA A 246 24.91 -0.69 19.28
N GLU A 247 25.26 0.21 18.34
CA GLU A 247 24.75 1.58 18.34
C GLU A 247 23.25 1.62 18.04
N ALA A 248 22.77 0.80 17.10
CA ALA A 248 21.34 0.68 16.81
C ALA A 248 20.54 0.10 17.99
N GLU A 249 21.08 -0.88 18.71
CA GLU A 249 20.47 -1.40 19.96
C GLU A 249 20.36 -0.30 21.02
N ARG A 250 21.42 0.50 21.19
CA ARG A 250 21.42 1.65 22.11
C ARG A 250 20.36 2.67 21.70
N ILE A 251 20.33 3.08 20.43
CA ILE A 251 19.34 4.02 19.90
C ILE A 251 17.92 3.49 20.07
N HIS A 252 17.67 2.22 19.77
CA HIS A 252 16.37 1.60 19.98
C HIS A 252 15.98 1.59 21.47
N GLY A 253 16.91 1.25 22.37
CA GLY A 253 16.70 1.29 23.81
C GLY A 253 16.27 2.67 24.30
N ASP A 254 16.96 3.71 23.83
CA ASP A 254 16.67 5.10 24.15
C ASP A 254 15.30 5.53 23.59
N LEU A 255 15.02 5.26 22.31
CA LEU A 255 13.74 5.56 21.68
C LEU A 255 12.58 4.87 22.40
N ARG A 256 12.77 3.61 22.82
CA ARG A 256 11.78 2.88 23.60
C ARG A 256 11.57 3.52 24.98
N ALA A 257 12.64 3.93 25.66
CA ALA A 257 12.53 4.61 26.94
C ALA A 257 11.78 5.95 26.82
N LEU A 258 12.01 6.71 25.75
CA LEU A 258 11.28 7.94 25.43
C LEU A 258 9.81 7.66 25.10
N LEU A 259 9.53 6.64 24.29
CA LEU A 259 8.16 6.27 23.99
C LEU A 259 7.40 5.86 25.27
N LEU A 260 8.03 5.10 26.17
CA LEU A 260 7.43 4.69 27.44
C LEU A 260 7.28 5.83 28.46
N SER A 261 7.90 6.99 28.24
CA SER A 261 7.63 8.19 29.03
C SER A 261 6.45 9.00 28.48
N ALA A 262 6.00 8.72 27.25
CA ALA A 262 4.74 9.23 26.73
C ALA A 262 3.56 8.61 27.48
N PRO A 263 2.38 9.25 27.50
CA PRO A 263 1.22 8.70 28.18
C PRO A 263 0.83 7.34 27.59
N ASN A 264 0.53 6.37 28.46
CA ASN A 264 -0.03 5.09 28.05
C ASN A 264 -1.54 5.24 27.84
N PHE A 265 -2.01 4.89 26.65
CA PHE A 265 -3.42 4.88 26.27
C PHE A 265 -4.19 3.72 26.91
N GLY A 266 -3.49 2.65 27.29
CA GLY A 266 -4.02 1.46 27.97
C GLY A 266 -4.19 0.26 27.05
N SER A 267 -4.93 -0.73 27.54
CA SER A 267 -5.25 -1.97 26.83
C SER A 267 -6.59 -1.85 26.12
N LEU A 268 -6.68 -2.39 24.90
CA LEU A 268 -7.97 -2.55 24.21
C LEU A 268 -8.89 -3.59 24.87
N GLU A 269 -8.42 -4.31 25.88
CA GLU A 269 -9.30 -5.12 26.74
C GLU A 269 -10.22 -4.24 27.61
N ASP A 270 -9.81 -3.00 27.88
CA ASP A 270 -10.60 -2.02 28.64
C ASP A 270 -11.69 -1.39 27.74
N GLU A 271 -12.93 -1.39 28.23
CA GLU A 271 -14.08 -0.76 27.56
C GLU A 271 -13.91 0.75 27.41
N PHE A 272 -13.34 1.44 28.41
CA PHE A 272 -13.14 2.89 28.35
C PHE A 272 -12.15 3.28 27.26
N VAL A 273 -11.08 2.49 27.09
CA VAL A 273 -10.07 2.70 26.03
C VAL A 273 -10.70 2.54 24.64
N ARG A 274 -11.52 1.50 24.45
CA ARG A 274 -12.24 1.28 23.20
C ARG A 274 -13.26 2.39 22.92
N ALA A 275 -13.99 2.84 23.93
CA ALA A 275 -14.92 3.97 23.81
C ALA A 275 -14.19 5.26 23.42
N ALA A 276 -13.03 5.54 24.00
CA ALA A 276 -12.23 6.74 23.69
C ALA A 276 -11.73 6.78 22.24
N LEU A 277 -11.53 5.62 21.60
CA LEU A 277 -11.14 5.53 20.19
C LEU A 277 -12.31 5.75 19.21
N ARG A 278 -13.56 5.59 19.66
CA ARG A 278 -14.74 5.79 18.84
C ARG A 278 -15.01 7.26 18.54
N ASP A 279 -14.72 8.14 19.50
CA ASP A 279 -15.19 9.54 19.49
C ASP A 279 -14.10 10.56 19.14
N TYR A 280 -13.04 10.17 18.42
CA TYR A 280 -11.95 11.09 18.06
C TYR A 280 -12.18 11.76 16.69
N PRO A 281 -12.19 13.11 16.60
CA PRO A 281 -12.57 13.83 15.38
C PRO A 281 -11.46 13.90 14.33
N ASP A 282 -10.19 13.86 14.76
CA ASP A 282 -9.03 13.99 13.87
C ASP A 282 -8.48 12.62 13.44
N THR A 283 -7.45 12.62 12.61
CA THR A 283 -6.88 11.37 12.10
C THR A 283 -6.04 10.66 13.17
N THR A 284 -6.38 9.40 13.46
CA THR A 284 -5.70 8.52 14.40
C THR A 284 -5.20 7.27 13.70
N THR A 285 -3.99 6.83 14.05
CA THR A 285 -3.52 5.50 13.66
C THR A 285 -3.00 4.68 14.84
N ILE A 286 -3.24 3.37 14.79
CA ILE A 286 -2.58 2.37 15.64
C ILE A 286 -1.49 1.69 14.80
N LEU A 287 -0.24 1.90 15.20
CA LEU A 287 0.94 1.36 14.51
C LEU A 287 1.44 0.08 15.16
N CYS A 288 1.36 -0.99 14.39
CA CYS A 288 1.74 -2.34 14.75
C CYS A 288 3.12 -2.70 14.16
N ARG A 289 3.84 -3.62 14.82
CA ARG A 289 5.10 -4.16 14.29
C ARG A 289 4.87 -5.05 13.08
N ASP A 290 3.83 -5.88 13.11
CA ASP A 290 3.49 -6.84 12.07
C ASP A 290 1.98 -6.92 11.81
N ASN A 291 1.61 -7.57 10.70
CA ASN A 291 0.20 -7.72 10.33
C ASN A 291 -0.58 -8.57 11.34
N GLY A 292 0.09 -9.44 12.11
CA GLY A 292 -0.58 -10.29 13.07
C GLY A 292 -1.15 -9.48 14.24
N GLN A 293 -0.36 -8.54 14.78
CA GLN A 293 -0.84 -7.54 15.73
C GLN A 293 -1.99 -6.71 15.14
N ALA A 294 -1.84 -6.23 13.90
CA ALA A 294 -2.87 -5.42 13.24
C ALA A 294 -4.20 -6.18 13.10
N LEU A 295 -4.17 -7.45 12.67
CA LEU A 295 -5.36 -8.32 12.60
C LEU A 295 -6.00 -8.55 13.98
N THR A 296 -5.18 -8.77 15.01
CA THR A 296 -5.66 -9.00 16.37
C THR A 296 -6.39 -7.77 16.91
N LEU A 297 -5.77 -6.59 16.80
CA LEU A 297 -6.35 -5.33 17.28
C LEU A 297 -7.57 -4.93 16.46
N SER A 298 -7.55 -5.18 15.14
CA SER A 298 -8.71 -4.98 14.26
C SER A 298 -9.90 -5.84 14.71
N GLY A 299 -9.66 -7.12 15.02
CA GLY A 299 -10.68 -7.99 15.61
C GLY A 299 -11.24 -7.45 16.92
N MET A 300 -10.38 -7.04 17.86
CA MET A 300 -10.81 -6.50 19.17
C MET A 300 -11.65 -5.22 19.04
N LEU A 301 -11.30 -4.34 18.10
CA LEU A 301 -12.06 -3.11 17.83
C LEU A 301 -13.38 -3.40 17.12
N ALA A 302 -13.39 -4.39 16.21
CA ALA A 302 -14.60 -4.82 15.53
C ALA A 302 -15.59 -5.49 16.50
N ASP A 303 -15.11 -6.36 17.39
CA ASP A 303 -15.91 -7.03 18.44
C ASP A 303 -16.51 -6.01 19.44
N ALA A 304 -16.01 -4.77 19.43
CA ALA A 304 -16.48 -3.67 20.26
C ALA A 304 -17.18 -2.55 19.48
N ASP A 305 -17.55 -2.78 18.22
CA ASP A 305 -18.21 -1.80 17.35
C ASP A 305 -17.48 -0.44 17.31
N VAL A 306 -16.15 -0.47 17.22
CA VAL A 306 -15.33 0.73 16.98
C VAL A 306 -15.03 0.82 15.48
N PRO A 307 -15.59 1.81 14.76
CA PRO A 307 -15.34 1.99 13.34
C PRO A 307 -13.85 2.23 13.08
N HIS A 308 -13.26 1.42 12.19
CA HIS A 308 -11.86 1.55 11.83
C HIS A 308 -11.59 0.96 10.45
N THR A 309 -10.41 1.26 9.90
CA THR A 309 -9.91 0.65 8.67
C THR A 309 -8.59 -0.06 8.93
N LEU A 310 -8.45 -1.29 8.44
CA LEU A 310 -7.18 -1.98 8.39
C LEU A 310 -6.42 -1.57 7.11
N GLN A 311 -5.22 -1.02 7.26
CA GLN A 311 -4.44 -0.52 6.13
C GLN A 311 -4.00 -1.66 5.21
N ARG A 312 -4.45 -1.60 3.95
CA ARG A 312 -4.17 -2.55 2.88
C ARG A 312 -2.69 -2.63 2.52
N SER A 313 -2.32 -3.75 1.91
CA SER A 313 -1.07 -3.80 1.15
C SER A 313 -1.14 -2.83 -0.03
N ALA A 314 -0.04 -2.15 -0.37
CA ALA A 314 0.04 -1.32 -1.57
C ALA A 314 -0.24 -2.09 -2.88
N ARG A 315 -0.20 -3.43 -2.84
CA ARG A 315 -0.54 -4.30 -3.98
C ARG A 315 -2.05 -4.51 -4.14
N GLU A 316 -2.83 -4.36 -3.06
CA GLU A 316 -4.27 -4.60 -3.06
C GLU A 316 -5.00 -3.34 -3.51
N ARG A 317 -5.46 -3.32 -4.76
CA ARG A 317 -6.30 -2.24 -5.31
C ARG A 317 -7.75 -2.66 -5.23
N SER A 318 -8.61 -1.79 -4.73
CA SER A 318 -10.07 -1.96 -4.81
C SER A 318 -10.60 -1.01 -5.86
N ALA A 319 -11.30 -1.53 -6.87
CA ALA A 319 -11.95 -0.67 -7.85
C ALA A 319 -13.24 -0.09 -7.26
N PRO A 320 -13.53 1.21 -7.41
CA PRO A 320 -14.77 1.80 -6.90
C PRO A 320 -16.00 1.16 -7.50
N VAL A 321 -17.06 1.01 -6.69
CA VAL A 321 -18.36 0.46 -7.09
C VAL A 321 -18.94 1.13 -8.33
N TRP A 322 -18.85 2.46 -8.43
CA TRP A 322 -19.44 3.22 -9.52
C TRP A 322 -18.87 2.85 -10.91
N ILE A 323 -17.69 2.22 -11.00
CA ILE A 323 -17.13 1.76 -12.27
C ILE A 323 -17.99 0.63 -12.86
N ALA A 324 -18.33 -0.39 -12.06
CA ALA A 324 -19.21 -1.46 -12.49
C ALA A 324 -20.63 -0.92 -12.77
N GLU A 325 -21.15 -0.02 -11.93
CA GLU A 325 -22.46 0.58 -12.17
C GLU A 325 -22.50 1.43 -13.46
N LEU A 326 -21.43 2.18 -13.75
CA LEU A 326 -21.29 2.92 -15.01
C LEU A 326 -21.29 1.97 -16.21
N LEU A 327 -20.51 0.88 -16.14
CA LEU A 327 -20.46 -0.14 -17.18
C LEU A 327 -21.81 -0.84 -17.36
N ALA A 328 -22.54 -1.09 -16.28
CA ALA A 328 -23.89 -1.68 -16.34
C ALA A 328 -24.93 -0.70 -16.93
N SER A 329 -24.72 0.62 -16.76
CA SER A 329 -25.67 1.68 -17.17
C SER A 329 -25.58 2.07 -18.66
N THR A 330 -24.70 1.42 -19.43
CA THR A 330 -24.54 1.66 -20.87
C THR A 330 -24.48 0.35 -21.64
N GLY A 331 -25.02 0.34 -22.86
CA GLY A 331 -24.76 -0.72 -23.85
C GLY A 331 -23.84 -0.27 -24.98
N ALA A 332 -23.38 0.98 -24.94
CA ALA A 332 -22.51 1.55 -25.96
C ALA A 332 -21.04 1.20 -25.69
N SER A 333 -20.29 0.89 -26.75
CA SER A 333 -18.84 0.63 -26.66
C SER A 333 -18.01 1.90 -26.44
N THR A 334 -18.60 3.08 -26.63
CA THR A 334 -17.95 4.38 -26.37
C THR A 334 -18.91 5.36 -25.71
N LEU A 335 -18.37 6.26 -24.89
CA LEU A 335 -19.14 7.34 -24.25
C LEU A 335 -18.56 8.71 -24.64
N SER A 336 -19.45 9.68 -24.91
CA SER A 336 -19.08 11.10 -24.92
C SER A 336 -18.96 11.62 -23.49
N ARG A 337 -18.37 12.81 -23.35
CA ARG A 337 -18.26 13.45 -22.03
C ARG A 337 -19.63 13.75 -21.44
N GLU A 338 -20.53 14.30 -22.25
CA GLU A 338 -21.88 14.68 -21.84
C GLU A 338 -22.64 13.44 -21.36
N ARG A 339 -22.58 12.34 -22.12
CA ARG A 339 -23.26 11.09 -21.72
C ARG A 339 -22.66 10.47 -20.47
N PHE A 340 -21.35 10.56 -20.28
CA PHE A 340 -20.70 10.11 -19.04
C PHE A 340 -21.16 10.93 -17.84
N GLU A 341 -21.20 12.26 -17.97
CA GLU A 341 -21.67 13.16 -16.91
C GLU A 341 -23.15 12.91 -16.57
N GLU A 342 -24.00 12.67 -17.57
CA GLU A 342 -25.41 12.26 -17.37
C GLU A 342 -25.53 10.97 -16.56
N LEU A 343 -24.75 9.94 -16.93
CA LEU A 343 -24.78 8.64 -16.24
C LEU A 343 -24.27 8.74 -14.80
N LEU A 344 -23.30 9.62 -14.52
CA LEU A 344 -22.75 9.80 -13.17
C LEU A 344 -23.75 10.38 -12.17
N VAL A 345 -24.79 11.10 -12.61
CA VAL A 345 -25.77 11.76 -11.72
C VAL A 345 -26.45 10.76 -10.77
N ASP A 346 -26.71 9.56 -11.26
CA ASP A 346 -27.42 8.52 -10.51
C ASP A 346 -26.47 7.58 -9.73
N LEU A 347 -25.15 7.78 -9.83
CA LEU A 347 -24.14 6.91 -9.21
C LEU A 347 -23.55 7.51 -7.94
N ARG A 348 -23.22 6.64 -6.98
CA ARG A 348 -22.48 7.04 -5.77
C ARG A 348 -20.99 7.13 -6.05
N VAL A 349 -20.51 8.33 -6.37
CA VAL A 349 -19.09 8.62 -6.57
C VAL A 349 -18.42 9.09 -5.26
N PRO A 350 -17.08 8.99 -5.12
CA PRO A 350 -16.39 9.40 -3.90
C PRO A 350 -16.60 10.89 -3.58
N ASP A 351 -16.78 11.20 -2.30
CA ASP A 351 -17.00 12.58 -1.81
C ASP A 351 -15.90 13.54 -2.27
N GLY A 352 -16.30 14.74 -2.69
CA GLY A 352 -15.38 15.77 -3.18
C GLY A 352 -14.87 15.56 -4.62
N SER A 353 -15.25 14.47 -5.29
CA SER A 353 -14.93 14.26 -6.71
C SER A 353 -15.77 15.14 -7.61
N THR A 354 -15.16 15.69 -8.67
CA THR A 354 -15.88 16.38 -9.76
C THR A 354 -16.03 15.46 -10.96
N PRO A 355 -17.14 15.53 -11.73
CA PRO A 355 -17.29 14.75 -12.96
C PRO A 355 -16.10 14.93 -13.92
N GLU A 356 -15.53 16.13 -13.98
CA GLU A 356 -14.35 16.43 -14.79
C GLU A 356 -13.09 15.70 -14.34
N ALA A 357 -12.88 15.59 -13.03
CA ALA A 357 -11.76 14.85 -12.47
C ALA A 357 -11.91 13.34 -12.76
N LEU A 358 -13.11 12.79 -12.52
CA LEU A 358 -13.41 11.38 -12.79
C LEU A 358 -13.23 11.06 -14.29
N TRP A 359 -13.79 11.90 -15.16
CA TRP A 359 -13.63 11.77 -16.62
C TRP A 359 -12.16 11.77 -17.03
N ARG A 360 -11.36 12.69 -16.51
CA ARG A 360 -9.91 12.75 -16.78
C ARG A 360 -9.20 11.48 -16.31
N SER A 361 -9.50 11.01 -15.10
CA SER A 361 -8.87 9.82 -14.53
C SER A 361 -9.21 8.55 -15.31
N VAL A 362 -10.48 8.28 -15.60
CA VAL A 362 -10.89 7.09 -16.38
C VAL A 362 -10.27 7.14 -17.79
N ARG A 363 -10.21 8.32 -18.42
CA ARG A 363 -9.55 8.50 -19.72
C ARG A 363 -8.02 8.36 -19.69
N LYS A 364 -7.37 8.21 -18.55
CA LYS A 364 -5.96 7.81 -18.52
C LYS A 364 -5.77 6.38 -19.03
N VAL A 365 -6.77 5.52 -18.83
CA VAL A 365 -6.67 4.07 -19.10
C VAL A 365 -7.61 3.55 -20.19
N ALA A 366 -8.59 4.36 -20.57
CA ALA A 366 -9.68 3.98 -21.46
C ALA A 366 -9.99 5.07 -22.51
N ARG A 367 -8.96 5.56 -23.23
CA ARG A 367 -9.16 6.58 -24.27
C ARG A 367 -9.90 5.99 -25.46
N GLY A 368 -10.99 6.63 -25.87
CA GLY A 368 -11.67 6.30 -27.12
C GLY A 368 -10.92 6.81 -28.35
N SER A 369 -11.23 6.21 -29.51
CA SER A 369 -10.67 6.56 -30.81
C SER A 369 -11.07 7.96 -31.29
N GLY A 370 -12.15 8.53 -30.72
CA GLY A 370 -12.65 9.87 -31.02
C GLY A 370 -12.10 10.93 -30.06
N ARG A 371 -12.02 12.17 -30.54
CA ARG A 371 -11.63 13.29 -29.68
C ARG A 371 -12.67 13.47 -28.58
N GLY A 372 -12.25 13.32 -27.33
CA GLY A 372 -13.15 13.48 -26.19
C GLY A 372 -14.12 12.32 -26.00
N THR A 373 -13.78 11.12 -26.44
CA THR A 373 -14.55 9.91 -26.10
C THR A 373 -13.79 9.01 -25.13
N LEU A 374 -14.57 8.16 -24.45
CA LEU A 374 -14.13 7.09 -23.56
C LEU A 374 -14.39 5.75 -24.25
N ASP A 375 -13.43 4.82 -24.20
CA ASP A 375 -13.57 3.43 -24.66
C ASP A 375 -14.08 2.57 -23.50
N VAL A 376 -15.33 2.12 -23.57
CA VAL A 376 -15.97 1.32 -22.52
C VAL A 376 -15.34 -0.07 -22.41
N VAL A 377 -14.94 -0.65 -23.55
CA VAL A 377 -14.25 -1.96 -23.59
C VAL A 377 -12.84 -1.82 -23.03
N GLY A 378 -12.15 -0.72 -23.35
CA GLY A 378 -10.87 -0.35 -22.76
C GLY A 378 -10.95 -0.17 -21.25
N LEU A 379 -12.05 0.39 -20.73
CA LEU A 379 -12.29 0.52 -19.29
C LEU A 379 -12.49 -0.84 -18.61
N HIS A 380 -13.32 -1.73 -19.20
CA HIS A 380 -13.46 -3.11 -18.72
C HIS A 380 -12.11 -3.83 -18.67
N ARG A 381 -11.30 -3.70 -19.74
CA ARG A 381 -9.95 -4.28 -19.78
C ARG A 381 -9.05 -3.70 -18.69
N ALA A 382 -9.09 -2.38 -18.47
CA ALA A 382 -8.32 -1.74 -17.41
C ALA A 382 -8.76 -2.20 -16.01
N LEU A 383 -10.05 -2.47 -15.80
CA LEU A 383 -10.58 -3.05 -14.58
C LEU A 383 -10.07 -4.50 -14.39
N ALA A 384 -10.20 -5.35 -15.41
CA ALA A 384 -9.74 -6.74 -15.38
C ALA A 384 -8.24 -6.89 -15.10
N GLU A 385 -7.43 -5.99 -15.67
CA GLU A 385 -5.98 -5.98 -15.50
C GLU A 385 -5.53 -5.22 -14.22
N GLY A 386 -6.47 -4.72 -13.42
CA GLY A 386 -6.16 -3.94 -12.20
C GLY A 386 -5.36 -2.67 -12.47
N ARG A 387 -5.49 -2.10 -13.67
CA ARG A 387 -4.74 -0.94 -14.15
C ARG A 387 -5.43 0.40 -13.90
N LEU A 388 -6.53 0.42 -13.17
CA LEU A 388 -7.19 1.68 -12.81
C LEU A 388 -6.20 2.63 -12.11
N PRO A 389 -6.29 3.94 -12.38
CA PRO A 389 -5.45 4.93 -11.71
C PRO A 389 -5.63 4.93 -10.19
N ASP A 390 -4.56 5.22 -9.46
CA ASP A 390 -4.59 5.24 -7.99
C ASP A 390 -5.58 6.29 -7.45
N GLU A 391 -5.82 7.39 -8.20
CA GLU A 391 -6.80 8.41 -7.82
C GLU A 391 -8.24 7.88 -7.78
N LEU A 392 -8.53 6.80 -8.53
CA LEU A 392 -9.82 6.13 -8.47
C LEU A 392 -9.86 5.10 -7.34
N THR A 393 -8.76 4.40 -7.06
CA THR A 393 -8.77 3.22 -6.18
C THR A 393 -8.40 3.52 -4.72
N ALA A 394 -8.12 4.79 -4.39
CA ALA A 394 -7.80 5.22 -3.04
C ALA A 394 -8.94 4.91 -2.06
N ALA A 395 -8.62 4.22 -0.97
CA ALA A 395 -9.57 3.93 0.09
C ALA A 395 -10.04 5.23 0.79
N GLN A 396 -11.32 5.28 1.16
CA GLN A 396 -11.86 6.39 1.95
C GLN A 396 -11.19 6.43 3.34
N PRO A 397 -10.87 7.62 3.87
CA PRO A 397 -10.24 7.75 5.17
C PRO A 397 -11.25 7.46 6.29
N SER A 398 -11.05 6.37 7.03
CA SER A 398 -11.54 6.27 8.40
C SER A 398 -10.74 7.21 9.28
N SER A 399 -11.38 7.82 10.29
CA SER A 399 -10.67 8.58 11.33
C SER A 399 -9.70 7.71 12.12
N LEU A 400 -9.98 6.40 12.22
CA LEU A 400 -9.10 5.42 12.86
C LEU A 400 -8.56 4.40 11.85
N VAL A 401 -7.24 4.34 11.71
CA VAL A 401 -6.54 3.40 10.81
C VAL A 401 -5.60 2.50 11.60
N ILE A 402 -5.74 1.19 11.46
CA ILE A 402 -4.80 0.21 12.01
C ILE A 402 -3.82 -0.16 10.91
N SER A 403 -2.53 -0.01 11.16
CA SER A 403 -1.51 -0.23 10.15
C SER A 403 -0.25 -0.84 10.75
N THR A 404 0.56 -1.49 9.92
CA THR A 404 1.95 -1.71 10.30
C THR A 404 2.76 -0.45 10.06
N VAL A 405 3.84 -0.26 10.82
CA VAL A 405 4.72 0.90 10.63
C VAL A 405 5.21 1.01 9.17
N HIS A 406 5.52 -0.14 8.53
CA HIS A 406 5.92 -0.20 7.13
C HIS A 406 4.85 0.36 6.18
N ARG A 407 3.58 0.01 6.39
CA ARG A 407 2.46 0.48 5.54
C ARG A 407 2.05 1.91 5.84
N ALA A 408 2.36 2.41 7.04
CA ALA A 408 2.10 3.80 7.43
C ALA A 408 3.19 4.78 6.99
N LYS A 409 4.34 4.32 6.48
CA LYS A 409 5.38 5.20 5.95
C LYS A 409 4.82 6.01 4.77
N GLY A 410 5.12 7.30 4.76
CA GLY A 410 4.56 8.28 3.81
C GLY A 410 3.16 8.79 4.18
N LEU A 411 2.49 8.20 5.17
CA LEU A 411 1.22 8.74 5.71
C LEU A 411 1.49 9.66 6.91
N GLU A 412 0.51 10.52 7.20
CA GLU A 412 0.56 11.48 8.30
C GLU A 412 -0.74 11.39 9.10
N PHE A 413 -0.62 11.44 10.43
CA PHE A 413 -1.75 11.36 11.35
C PHE A 413 -1.59 12.40 12.45
N ASP A 414 -2.70 12.96 12.90
CA ASP A 414 -2.71 13.93 13.99
C ASP A 414 -2.37 13.22 15.31
N ARG A 415 -2.87 11.99 15.49
CA ARG A 415 -2.60 11.11 16.62
C ARG A 415 -2.03 9.76 16.20
N VAL A 416 -1.01 9.30 16.91
CA VAL A 416 -0.38 7.99 16.72
C VAL A 416 -0.34 7.22 18.04
N LEU A 417 -0.90 6.01 18.03
CA LEU A 417 -0.76 5.03 19.10
C LEU A 417 0.22 3.96 18.62
N ILE A 418 1.34 3.79 19.32
CA ILE A 418 2.32 2.74 18.99
C ILE A 418 2.08 1.56 19.93
N VAL A 419 1.82 0.39 19.35
CA VAL A 419 1.74 -0.87 20.11
C VAL A 419 3.09 -1.12 20.78
N GLU A 420 3.09 -1.40 22.09
CA GLU A 420 4.31 -1.45 22.90
C GLU A 420 5.43 -2.23 22.19
N PRO A 421 6.57 -1.58 21.88
CA PRO A 421 7.65 -2.23 21.17
C PRO A 421 8.37 -3.22 22.08
N ARG A 422 8.74 -4.36 21.50
CA ARG A 422 9.50 -5.40 22.19
C ARG A 422 10.86 -4.85 22.64
N VAL A 423 11.37 -5.36 23.75
CA VAL A 423 12.76 -5.13 24.13
C VAL A 423 13.67 -5.87 23.16
N LEU A 424 14.58 -5.17 22.49
CA LEU A 424 15.66 -5.83 21.76
C LEU A 424 16.61 -6.46 22.79
N LYS A 425 16.68 -7.78 22.77
CA LYS A 425 17.73 -8.57 23.41
C LYS A 425 18.14 -9.60 22.40
N GLU A 426 19.43 -9.69 22.10
CA GLU A 426 19.95 -10.74 21.24
C GLU A 426 19.47 -12.11 21.77
N PRO A 427 18.60 -12.84 21.04
CA PRO A 427 18.15 -14.14 21.50
C PRO A 427 19.34 -15.10 21.61
N ALA A 428 19.41 -15.91 22.67
CA ALA A 428 20.42 -16.98 22.79
C ALA A 428 20.42 -17.98 21.59
N GLN A 429 19.40 -17.90 20.73
CA GLN A 429 19.14 -18.71 19.54
C GLN A 429 19.65 -18.08 18.23
N VAL A 430 20.22 -16.86 18.23
CA VAL A 430 20.84 -16.21 17.04
C VAL A 430 21.95 -17.08 16.46
N ARG A 431 22.67 -17.82 17.32
CA ARG A 431 23.65 -18.85 16.92
C ARG A 431 23.10 -19.99 16.03
N LYS A 432 21.78 -20.10 15.86
CA LYS A 432 21.14 -21.15 15.03
C LYS A 432 20.54 -20.64 13.70
N LYS A 433 20.81 -19.39 13.27
CA LYS A 433 20.32 -18.79 11.99
C LYS A 433 18.80 -18.92 11.76
N LYS A 434 17.98 -18.95 12.83
CA LYS A 434 16.52 -19.12 12.74
C LYS A 434 15.72 -17.82 12.96
N TYR A 435 16.39 -16.75 13.35
CA TYR A 435 15.76 -15.46 13.65
C TYR A 435 16.50 -14.35 12.90
N ASP A 436 15.73 -13.51 12.23
CA ASP A 436 16.24 -12.32 11.55
C ASP A 436 16.37 -11.21 12.59
N TYR A 437 17.59 -11.02 13.10
CA TYR A 437 17.89 -10.00 14.11
C TYR A 437 18.63 -8.85 13.43
N ASP A 438 17.92 -7.75 13.21
CA ASP A 438 18.43 -6.55 12.57
C ASP A 438 18.10 -5.34 13.46
N PRO A 439 18.99 -5.00 14.42
CA PRO A 439 18.77 -3.87 15.32
C PRO A 439 18.61 -2.54 14.59
N ALA A 440 19.32 -2.34 13.48
CA ALA A 440 19.24 -1.12 12.69
C ALA A 440 17.84 -0.97 12.07
N ALA A 441 17.30 -2.04 11.49
CA ALA A 441 15.92 -2.05 10.98
C ALA A 441 14.90 -1.79 12.09
N GLU A 442 15.03 -2.41 13.27
CA GLU A 442 14.10 -2.19 14.39
C GLU A 442 14.19 -0.77 14.96
N ALA A 443 15.40 -0.20 15.08
CA ALA A 443 15.60 1.17 15.53
C ALA A 443 14.97 2.18 14.57
N ARG A 444 15.19 2.02 13.24
CA ARG A 444 14.55 2.84 12.20
C ARG A 444 13.05 2.68 12.21
N LEU A 445 12.54 1.45 12.40
CA LEU A 445 11.11 1.21 12.45
C LEU A 445 10.46 1.97 13.61
N LEU A 446 11.03 1.89 14.82
CA LEU A 446 10.54 2.63 15.98
C LEU A 446 10.63 4.16 15.76
N TYR A 447 11.75 4.64 15.22
CA TYR A 447 11.91 6.05 14.85
C TYR A 447 10.85 6.51 13.83
N VAL A 448 10.59 5.73 12.78
CA VAL A 448 9.55 6.03 11.78
C VAL A 448 8.18 6.10 12.43
N ALA A 449 7.85 5.14 13.31
CA ALA A 449 6.58 5.10 14.02
C ALA A 449 6.37 6.35 14.87
N MET A 450 7.36 6.73 15.70
CA MET A 450 7.30 7.90 16.56
C MET A 450 7.22 9.22 15.77
N THR A 451 7.88 9.28 14.60
CA THR A 451 7.87 10.47 13.72
C THR A 451 6.68 10.54 12.75
N ARG A 452 5.68 9.66 12.89
CA ARG A 452 4.41 9.77 12.16
C ARG A 452 3.44 10.77 12.79
N ALA A 453 3.54 11.01 14.10
CA ALA A 453 2.63 11.89 14.82
C ALA A 453 2.84 13.36 14.44
N ARG A 454 1.75 14.11 14.25
CA ARG A 454 1.79 15.57 14.21
C ARG A 454 1.63 16.16 15.61
N ASP A 455 0.69 15.65 16.39
CA ASP A 455 0.33 16.21 17.70
C ASP A 455 0.50 15.19 18.82
N ASP A 456 -0.24 14.10 18.73
CA ASP A 456 -0.36 13.19 19.86
C ASP A 456 0.41 11.90 19.60
N LEU A 457 1.24 11.51 20.57
CA LEU A 457 1.95 10.24 20.57
C LEU A 457 1.65 9.50 21.88
N TYR A 458 1.13 8.28 21.74
CA TYR A 458 0.78 7.42 22.86
C TYR A 458 1.36 6.01 22.69
N VAL A 459 1.53 5.33 23.81
CA VAL A 459 1.73 3.87 23.84
C VAL A 459 0.38 3.18 23.95
N LEU A 460 0.22 2.06 23.25
CA LEU A 460 -0.90 1.13 23.43
C LEU A 460 -0.35 -0.20 23.92
N ASP A 461 -1.01 -0.82 24.89
CA ASP A 461 -0.58 -2.13 25.39
C ASP A 461 -0.63 -3.18 24.27
N ALA A 462 0.37 -4.06 24.26
CA ALA A 462 0.45 -5.10 23.23
C ALA A 462 -0.70 -6.11 23.38
N PRO A 463 -1.40 -6.48 22.27
CA PRO A 463 -2.45 -7.47 22.34
C PRO A 463 -1.86 -8.86 22.63
N ASN A 464 -2.67 -9.72 23.24
CA ASN A 464 -2.28 -11.09 23.47
C ASN A 464 -2.33 -11.92 22.16
N SER A 465 -1.24 -11.93 21.40
CA SER A 465 -1.17 -12.57 20.08
C SER A 465 -0.46 -13.94 20.08
N TRP A 466 -0.30 -14.59 21.24
CA TRP A 466 0.51 -15.82 21.38
C TRP A 466 0.00 -17.03 20.56
N LEU A 467 -1.30 -17.07 20.28
CA LEU A 467 -1.92 -18.10 19.43
C LEU A 467 -1.75 -17.81 17.95
N LEU A 468 -1.45 -16.57 17.57
CA LEU A 468 -1.36 -16.16 16.18
C LEU A 468 -0.03 -16.58 15.59
N ARG A 469 -0.08 -17.27 14.45
CA ARG A 469 1.11 -17.82 13.78
C ARG A 469 1.01 -17.56 12.28
N LYS A 470 2.14 -17.50 11.59
CA LYS A 470 2.20 -17.40 10.13
C LYS A 470 2.56 -18.76 9.52
N ASP A 471 1.75 -19.23 8.56
CA ASP A 471 2.10 -20.38 7.74
C ASP A 471 2.90 -19.91 6.52
N LYS A 472 4.21 -20.14 6.54
CA LYS A 472 5.13 -19.70 5.48
C LYS A 472 4.87 -20.33 4.12
N ARG A 473 4.13 -21.45 4.04
CA ARG A 473 3.87 -22.19 2.79
C ARG A 473 2.79 -21.54 1.93
N ILE A 474 1.88 -20.82 2.58
CA ILE A 474 0.76 -20.08 1.95
C ILE A 474 0.85 -18.58 2.22
N ASP A 475 1.85 -18.15 2.99
CA ASP A 475 2.10 -16.79 3.42
C ASP A 475 0.94 -16.10 4.16
N ARG A 476 0.18 -16.87 4.97
CA ARG A 476 -0.99 -16.37 5.71
C ARG A 476 -0.85 -16.50 7.21
N TRP A 477 -1.47 -15.58 7.94
CA TRP A 477 -1.69 -15.73 9.37
C TRP A 477 -2.81 -16.74 9.65
N TYR A 478 -2.70 -17.43 10.78
CA TYR A 478 -3.69 -18.40 11.24
C TYR A 478 -3.76 -18.40 12.76
N LEU A 479 -4.93 -18.72 13.29
CA LEU A 479 -5.14 -18.88 14.72
C LEU A 479 -4.74 -20.31 15.11
N GLY A 480 -3.74 -20.46 15.97
CA GLY A 480 -3.32 -21.74 16.51
C GLY A 480 -4.12 -22.15 17.73
N GLY A 481 -3.60 -23.15 18.45
CA GLY A 481 -4.10 -23.56 19.75
C GLY A 481 -2.97 -23.94 20.70
N ARG A 482 -3.34 -24.52 21.85
CA ARG A 482 -2.38 -25.06 22.84
C ARG A 482 -1.45 -26.12 22.24
N SER A 483 -1.93 -26.85 21.21
CA SER A 483 -1.12 -27.81 20.46
C SER A 483 -0.48 -27.17 19.22
N THR A 484 0.70 -27.66 18.83
CA THR A 484 1.45 -27.17 17.66
C THR A 484 0.74 -27.44 16.33
N TRP A 485 -0.07 -28.50 16.27
CA TRP A 485 -0.85 -28.91 15.10
C TRP A 485 -2.24 -28.24 15.04
N ALA A 486 -2.70 -27.60 16.10
CA ALA A 486 -4.02 -26.97 16.11
C ALA A 486 -4.08 -25.83 15.07
N ARG A 487 -5.19 -25.82 14.33
CA ARG A 487 -5.55 -24.80 13.34
C ARG A 487 -6.99 -24.43 13.63
N ASN A 488 -7.18 -23.27 14.22
CA ASN A 488 -8.45 -22.77 14.74
C ASN A 488 -8.94 -21.54 13.96
N GLY A 489 -8.24 -21.15 12.90
CA GLY A 489 -8.61 -19.99 12.12
C GLY A 489 -7.63 -19.69 11.00
N ILE A 490 -8.00 -18.79 10.09
CA ILE A 490 -7.20 -18.37 8.92
C ILE A 490 -7.45 -16.90 8.60
N GLU A 491 -6.41 -16.18 8.21
CA GLU A 491 -6.52 -14.83 7.65
C GLU A 491 -7.24 -14.84 6.30
N LEU A 492 -8.21 -13.94 6.16
CA LEU A 492 -8.79 -13.59 4.86
C LEU A 492 -8.15 -12.32 4.31
N ILE A 493 -7.89 -12.35 3.01
CA ILE A 493 -7.40 -11.23 2.21
C ILE A 493 -8.41 -10.92 1.10
N GLY A 494 -8.36 -9.70 0.54
CA GLY A 494 -9.38 -9.23 -0.40
C GLY A 494 -9.59 -10.12 -1.64
N SER A 495 -8.56 -10.86 -2.09
CA SER A 495 -8.66 -11.78 -3.24
C SER A 495 -9.30 -13.15 -2.92
N ASP A 496 -9.78 -13.36 -1.69
CA ASP A 496 -10.35 -14.65 -1.27
C ASP A 496 -11.82 -14.81 -1.64
N VAL A 497 -12.45 -13.77 -2.16
CA VAL A 497 -13.79 -13.85 -2.75
C VAL A 497 -13.63 -14.13 -4.25
N SER A 498 -14.46 -15.02 -4.79
CA SER A 498 -14.44 -15.38 -6.21
C SER A 498 -14.92 -14.21 -7.07
N HIS A 499 -14.17 -13.92 -8.13
CA HIS A 499 -14.53 -12.94 -9.16
C HIS A 499 -14.87 -13.63 -10.50
N GLU A 500 -15.05 -14.96 -10.51
CA GLU A 500 -15.27 -15.70 -11.75
C GLU A 500 -16.69 -15.54 -12.29
N GLN A 501 -17.66 -15.40 -11.39
CA GLN A 501 -19.07 -15.29 -11.71
C GLN A 501 -19.73 -14.14 -10.93
N PRO A 502 -20.80 -13.54 -11.48
CA PRO A 502 -21.62 -12.58 -10.75
C PRO A 502 -22.13 -13.10 -9.41
N PRO A 503 -22.34 -12.22 -8.42
CA PRO A 503 -22.99 -12.61 -7.17
C PRO A 503 -24.38 -13.21 -7.46
N GLY A 504 -24.76 -14.25 -6.73
CA GLY A 504 -26.08 -14.90 -6.90
C GLY A 504 -26.14 -16.04 -7.93
N THR A 505 -25.06 -16.38 -8.64
CA THR A 505 -25.11 -17.47 -9.64
C THR A 505 -24.55 -18.80 -9.16
N GLU A 506 -23.41 -18.79 -8.45
CA GLU A 506 -22.69 -20.01 -8.06
C GLU A 506 -23.06 -20.46 -6.65
N GLY A 507 -23.85 -21.53 -6.51
CA GLY A 507 -24.21 -22.10 -5.21
C GLY A 507 -25.08 -21.20 -4.32
N ILE A 508 -25.68 -20.16 -4.92
CA ILE A 508 -26.54 -19.18 -4.26
C ILE A 508 -27.87 -19.16 -5.01
N ASP A 509 -28.96 -19.50 -4.33
CA ASP A 509 -30.32 -19.49 -4.90
C ASP A 509 -30.95 -18.09 -4.78
N GLN A 510 -30.31 -17.05 -5.33
CA GLN A 510 -30.82 -15.67 -5.32
C GLN A 510 -30.60 -14.98 -6.67
N ASP A 511 -31.45 -14.00 -7.00
CA ASP A 511 -31.30 -13.19 -8.21
C ASP A 511 -30.04 -12.32 -8.15
N ALA A 512 -29.22 -12.36 -9.20
CA ALA A 512 -27.94 -11.65 -9.23
C ALA A 512 -28.09 -10.13 -9.13
N ALA A 513 -29.14 -9.55 -9.75
CA ALA A 513 -29.41 -8.12 -9.67
C ALA A 513 -29.89 -7.71 -8.27
N GLU A 514 -30.64 -8.58 -7.57
CA GLU A 514 -30.98 -8.37 -6.16
C GLU A 514 -29.74 -8.36 -5.26
N VAL A 515 -28.84 -9.34 -5.42
CA VAL A 515 -27.62 -9.42 -4.61
C VAL A 515 -26.69 -8.25 -4.90
N SER A 516 -26.50 -7.86 -6.17
CA SER A 516 -25.73 -6.67 -6.54
C SER A 516 -26.31 -5.39 -5.92
N ARG A 517 -27.64 -5.22 -5.89
CA ARG A 517 -28.27 -4.09 -5.21
C ARG A 517 -27.99 -4.12 -3.71
N TYR A 518 -28.21 -5.26 -3.05
CA TYR A 518 -27.94 -5.41 -1.62
C TYR A 518 -26.49 -5.07 -1.26
N LEU A 519 -25.52 -5.49 -2.08
CA LEU A 519 -24.10 -5.12 -1.92
C LEU A 519 -23.88 -3.60 -1.98
N THR A 520 -24.55 -2.87 -2.87
CA THR A 520 -24.31 -1.42 -3.02
C THR A 520 -25.15 -0.55 -2.08
N THR A 521 -26.29 -1.06 -1.59
CA THR A 521 -27.22 -0.28 -0.75
C THR A 521 -27.12 -0.57 0.74
N ASP A 522 -26.91 -1.84 1.12
CA ASP A 522 -27.07 -2.30 2.50
C ASP A 522 -25.76 -2.78 3.14
N VAL A 523 -24.77 -3.18 2.33
CA VAL A 523 -23.48 -3.64 2.84
C VAL A 523 -22.51 -2.48 3.01
N THR A 524 -22.11 -2.22 4.26
CA THR A 524 -21.14 -1.19 4.62
C THR A 524 -19.78 -1.78 4.97
N ALA A 525 -18.72 -0.96 4.86
CA ALA A 525 -17.42 -1.32 5.43
C ALA A 525 -17.57 -1.57 6.94
N GLY A 526 -16.90 -2.61 7.44
CA GLY A 526 -17.01 -3.08 8.81
C GLY A 526 -18.19 -4.02 9.09
N ALA A 527 -19.09 -4.28 8.12
CA ALA A 527 -20.19 -5.22 8.32
C ALA A 527 -19.66 -6.64 8.61
N GLU A 528 -20.33 -7.37 9.50
CA GLU A 528 -19.98 -8.75 9.80
C GLU A 528 -20.18 -9.68 8.60
N ALA A 529 -19.17 -10.51 8.36
CA ALA A 529 -19.19 -11.55 7.35
C ALA A 529 -18.87 -12.92 7.96
N GLU A 530 -19.44 -13.96 7.38
CA GLU A 530 -19.20 -15.34 7.74
C GLU A 530 -18.95 -16.17 6.48
N LEU A 531 -18.15 -17.24 6.62
CA LEU A 531 -18.07 -18.28 5.60
C LEU A 531 -18.84 -19.51 6.06
N VAL A 532 -19.86 -19.89 5.30
CA VAL A 532 -20.68 -21.07 5.56
C VAL A 532 -20.41 -22.12 4.50
N LEU A 533 -20.03 -23.32 4.93
CA LEU A 533 -19.78 -24.44 4.03
C LEU A 533 -21.04 -24.76 3.21
N LEU A 534 -20.94 -24.69 1.87
CA LEU A 534 -22.08 -24.95 0.99
C LEU A 534 -22.45 -26.44 0.97
N HIS A 535 -21.44 -27.29 0.80
CA HIS A 535 -21.57 -28.74 0.82
C HIS A 535 -20.22 -29.40 1.12
N GLY A 536 -20.23 -30.68 1.48
CA GLY A 536 -19.01 -31.42 1.86
C GLY A 536 -18.13 -31.90 0.71
N ILE A 537 -18.53 -31.71 -0.56
CA ILE A 537 -17.83 -32.24 -1.74
C ILE A 537 -16.77 -31.23 -2.24
N PRO A 538 -15.47 -31.57 -2.23
CA PRO A 538 -14.42 -30.75 -2.86
C PRO A 538 -14.57 -30.69 -4.38
N VAL A 539 -14.28 -29.53 -4.97
CA VAL A 539 -14.26 -29.37 -6.44
C VAL A 539 -13.04 -30.08 -7.06
N ALA A 540 -11.91 -30.07 -6.34
CA ALA A 540 -10.69 -30.78 -6.73
C ALA A 540 -10.03 -31.41 -5.50
N ALA A 541 -9.15 -32.39 -5.73
CA ALA A 541 -8.46 -33.14 -4.67
C ALA A 541 -7.53 -32.27 -3.81
N ASP A 542 -7.13 -31.10 -4.32
CA ASP A 542 -6.23 -30.17 -3.67
C ASP A 542 -6.92 -28.91 -3.13
N GLN A 543 -8.25 -28.90 -3.08
CA GLN A 543 -9.07 -27.76 -2.67
C GLN A 543 -10.02 -28.14 -1.53
N SER A 544 -10.41 -27.17 -0.71
CA SER A 544 -11.58 -27.33 0.15
C SER A 544 -12.88 -27.36 -0.66
N PRO A 545 -13.97 -27.92 -0.11
CA PRO A 545 -15.30 -27.63 -0.61
C PRO A 545 -15.59 -26.12 -0.59
N PRO A 546 -16.57 -25.67 -1.37
CA PRO A 546 -16.89 -24.25 -1.49
C PRO A 546 -17.61 -23.73 -0.24
N TYR A 547 -17.35 -22.46 0.08
CA TYR A 547 -18.01 -21.72 1.14
C TYR A 547 -18.75 -20.53 0.53
N ALA A 548 -19.96 -20.28 1.01
CA ALA A 548 -20.68 -19.05 0.75
C ALA A 548 -20.21 -17.96 1.71
N VAL A 549 -20.03 -16.76 1.19
CA VAL A 549 -19.90 -15.53 1.96
C VAL A 549 -21.30 -15.08 2.36
N VAL A 550 -21.52 -14.94 3.67
CA VAL A 550 -22.79 -14.50 4.25
C VAL A 550 -22.60 -13.16 4.96
N VAL A 551 -23.46 -12.18 4.64
CA VAL A 551 -23.48 -10.85 5.31
C VAL A 551 -24.93 -10.48 5.60
N GLY A 552 -25.23 -10.15 6.85
CA GLY A 552 -26.61 -9.88 7.29
C GLY A 552 -27.57 -11.06 7.02
N GLY A 553 -27.07 -12.29 7.15
CA GLY A 553 -27.82 -13.52 6.91
C GLY A 553 -28.09 -13.87 5.43
N ARG A 554 -27.64 -13.04 4.47
CA ARG A 554 -27.78 -13.30 3.03
C ARG A 554 -26.49 -13.85 2.44
N ARG A 555 -26.58 -14.89 1.60
CA ARG A 555 -25.45 -15.38 0.79
C ARG A 555 -25.20 -14.42 -0.36
N ILE A 556 -24.02 -13.81 -0.41
CA ILE A 556 -23.71 -12.73 -1.35
C ILE A 556 -22.61 -13.09 -2.35
N ALA A 557 -21.74 -14.05 -2.03
CA ALA A 557 -20.65 -14.48 -2.89
C ALA A 557 -20.17 -15.88 -2.47
N VAL A 558 -19.19 -16.42 -3.19
CA VAL A 558 -18.45 -17.63 -2.82
C VAL A 558 -16.97 -17.34 -2.72
N VAL A 559 -16.24 -18.14 -1.95
CA VAL A 559 -14.78 -18.01 -1.83
C VAL A 559 -14.04 -18.47 -3.09
N SER A 560 -12.91 -17.84 -3.40
CA SER A 560 -12.10 -18.13 -4.57
C SER A 560 -11.42 -19.50 -4.48
N GLU A 561 -11.03 -20.05 -5.64
CA GLU A 561 -10.22 -21.28 -5.69
C GLU A 561 -8.94 -21.16 -4.85
N ARG A 562 -8.26 -20.01 -4.92
CA ARG A 562 -7.03 -19.75 -4.16
C ARG A 562 -7.25 -19.96 -2.66
N PHE A 563 -8.31 -19.37 -2.10
CA PHE A 563 -8.63 -19.55 -0.69
C PHE A 563 -8.88 -21.02 -0.36
N ARG A 564 -9.62 -21.74 -1.20
CA ARG A 564 -9.92 -23.17 -1.00
C ARG A 564 -8.66 -24.03 -1.04
N THR A 565 -7.73 -23.74 -1.95
CA THR A 565 -6.41 -24.39 -2.04
C THR A 565 -5.54 -24.09 -0.81
N ASP A 566 -5.51 -22.84 -0.36
CA ASP A 566 -4.76 -22.43 0.82
C ASP A 566 -5.31 -23.06 2.10
N LEU A 567 -6.64 -23.08 2.27
CA LEU A 567 -7.33 -23.73 3.39
C LEU A 567 -7.06 -25.23 3.42
N HIS A 568 -7.13 -25.90 2.27
CA HIS A 568 -6.75 -27.31 2.13
C HIS A 568 -5.28 -27.51 2.56
N ARG A 569 -4.35 -26.76 1.99
CA ARG A 569 -2.92 -26.88 2.32
C ARG A 569 -2.63 -26.61 3.80
N MET A 570 -3.37 -25.70 4.42
CA MET A 570 -3.23 -25.37 5.85
C MET A 570 -3.72 -26.51 6.76
N LEU A 571 -4.88 -27.09 6.45
CA LEU A 571 -5.51 -28.12 7.28
C LEU A 571 -4.90 -29.52 7.09
N ARG A 572 -4.19 -29.77 5.98
CA ARG A 572 -3.47 -31.03 5.79
C ARG A 572 -2.34 -31.20 6.81
N ARG A 573 -2.33 -32.37 7.45
CA ARG A 573 -1.32 -32.76 8.45
C ARG A 573 0.03 -33.14 7.82
N THR A 574 0.02 -33.83 6.68
CA THR A 574 1.22 -34.19 5.92
C THR A 574 1.00 -34.04 4.41
N ALA A 575 2.09 -34.04 3.62
CA ALA A 575 2.02 -33.95 2.16
C ALA A 575 1.25 -35.11 1.49
N HIS A 576 1.07 -36.22 2.21
CA HIS A 576 0.41 -37.44 1.74
C HIS A 576 -0.92 -37.72 2.44
N SER A 577 -1.31 -36.92 3.44
CA SER A 577 -2.62 -37.05 4.10
C SER A 577 -3.67 -36.19 3.40
N GLY A 578 -4.92 -36.65 3.39
CA GLY A 578 -6.09 -35.81 3.10
C GLY A 578 -6.41 -34.85 4.24
N VAL A 579 -7.52 -34.13 4.11
CA VAL A 579 -8.14 -33.35 5.20
C VAL A 579 -9.31 -34.15 5.74
N ASP A 580 -9.30 -34.42 7.04
CA ASP A 580 -10.29 -35.29 7.70
C ASP A 580 -11.66 -34.59 7.87
N ARG A 581 -11.65 -33.27 8.07
CA ARG A 581 -12.85 -32.46 8.31
C ARG A 581 -12.63 -31.02 7.84
N TRP A 582 -13.71 -30.40 7.37
CA TRP A 582 -13.78 -28.98 7.02
C TRP A 582 -14.60 -28.23 8.07
N PRO A 583 -14.20 -27.01 8.47
CA PRO A 583 -15.00 -26.21 9.39
C PRO A 583 -16.35 -25.86 8.73
N PRO A 584 -17.51 -26.20 9.30
CA PRO A 584 -18.80 -25.82 8.72
C PRO A 584 -19.04 -24.30 8.69
N LEU A 585 -18.46 -23.57 9.63
CA LEU A 585 -18.64 -22.13 9.80
C LEU A 585 -17.30 -21.46 10.15
N ILE A 586 -17.07 -20.29 9.56
CA ILE A 586 -15.93 -19.42 9.85
C ILE A 586 -16.45 -18.01 10.15
N THR A 587 -16.24 -17.49 11.36
CA THR A 587 -16.70 -16.15 11.79
C THR A 587 -15.52 -15.21 12.11
N GLY A 588 -15.78 -13.99 12.59
CA GLY A 588 -14.74 -13.00 12.89
C GLY A 588 -14.18 -12.30 11.64
N LEU A 589 -14.95 -12.34 10.55
CA LEU A 589 -14.62 -11.70 9.28
C LEU A 589 -15.46 -10.43 9.13
N ARG A 590 -14.95 -9.49 8.35
CA ARG A 590 -15.63 -8.23 8.10
C ARG A 590 -15.55 -7.89 6.62
N VAL A 591 -16.58 -7.19 6.14
CA VAL A 591 -16.53 -6.57 4.82
C VAL A 591 -15.61 -5.37 4.90
N GLU A 592 -14.51 -5.43 4.16
CA GLU A 592 -13.58 -4.31 4.05
C GLU A 592 -14.20 -3.18 3.20
N CYS A 593 -14.72 -3.55 2.03
CA CYS A 593 -15.47 -2.68 1.13
C CYS A 593 -16.17 -3.53 0.07
N VAL A 594 -17.02 -2.90 -0.73
CA VAL A 594 -17.52 -3.48 -1.98
C VAL A 594 -16.72 -2.88 -3.13
N GLU A 595 -16.36 -3.70 -4.11
CA GLU A 595 -15.54 -3.29 -5.24
C GLU A 595 -16.17 -3.66 -6.58
N SER A 596 -15.73 -2.97 -7.64
CA SER A 596 -15.98 -3.41 -9.00
C SER A 596 -15.04 -4.54 -9.40
N VAL A 597 -15.57 -5.56 -10.06
CA VAL A 597 -14.81 -6.65 -10.65
C VAL A 597 -15.19 -6.82 -12.11
N ALA A 598 -14.26 -7.36 -12.90
CA ALA A 598 -14.48 -7.66 -14.31
C ALA A 598 -14.41 -9.16 -14.54
N GLY A 599 -15.28 -9.65 -15.42
CA GLY A 599 -15.27 -11.01 -15.94
C GLY A 599 -15.97 -11.08 -17.29
N SER A 600 -16.67 -12.18 -17.53
CA SER A 600 -17.27 -12.45 -18.85
C SER A 600 -18.51 -11.59 -19.12
N PRO A 601 -18.57 -10.86 -20.26
CA PRO A 601 -19.79 -10.21 -20.72
C PRO A 601 -21.00 -11.15 -20.85
N ALA A 602 -20.76 -12.39 -21.26
CA ALA A 602 -21.83 -13.39 -21.36
C ALA A 602 -22.39 -13.79 -19.99
N ALA A 603 -21.53 -13.79 -18.95
CA ALA A 603 -21.97 -14.09 -17.59
C ALA A 603 -22.83 -12.96 -17.02
N THR A 604 -22.44 -11.70 -17.23
CA THR A 604 -23.26 -10.56 -16.79
C THR A 604 -24.57 -10.44 -17.57
N GLU A 605 -24.57 -10.74 -18.86
CA GLU A 605 -25.79 -10.75 -19.67
C GLU A 605 -26.76 -11.85 -19.21
N ALA A 606 -26.27 -13.07 -18.97
CA ALA A 606 -27.07 -14.16 -18.41
C ALA A 606 -27.62 -13.85 -17.01
N ALA A 607 -26.87 -13.08 -16.22
CA ALA A 607 -27.25 -12.63 -14.88
C ALA A 607 -28.09 -11.34 -14.86
N GLY A 608 -28.36 -10.72 -16.01
CA GLY A 608 -29.14 -9.47 -16.10
C GLY A 608 -28.42 -8.22 -15.56
N LEU A 609 -27.08 -8.23 -15.52
CA LEU A 609 -26.24 -7.13 -14.98
C LEU A 609 -25.63 -6.23 -16.06
N GLY A 610 -26.09 -6.36 -17.32
CA GLY A 610 -25.58 -5.60 -18.46
C GLY A 610 -24.58 -6.39 -19.32
N THR A 611 -24.09 -5.75 -20.39
CA THR A 611 -23.37 -6.43 -21.49
C THR A 611 -21.86 -6.17 -21.49
N HIS A 612 -21.34 -5.45 -20.49
CA HIS A 612 -19.93 -5.06 -20.44
C HIS A 612 -19.10 -5.87 -19.43
N GLY A 613 -19.62 -6.97 -18.89
CA GLY A 613 -18.81 -7.94 -18.15
C GLY A 613 -18.23 -7.43 -16.84
N ALA A 614 -18.91 -6.51 -16.16
CA ALA A 614 -18.50 -6.00 -14.85
C ALA A 614 -19.65 -6.08 -13.84
N TRP A 615 -19.31 -6.31 -12.58
CA TRP A 615 -20.26 -6.36 -11.48
C TRP A 615 -19.59 -5.98 -10.16
N VAL A 616 -20.34 -6.01 -9.06
CA VAL A 616 -19.84 -5.69 -7.72
C VAL A 616 -19.61 -6.94 -6.90
N ALA A 617 -18.52 -6.97 -6.11
CA ALA A 617 -18.20 -8.06 -5.20
C ALA A 617 -17.74 -7.52 -3.83
N PRO A 618 -18.03 -8.23 -2.73
CA PRO A 618 -17.51 -7.85 -1.42
C PRO A 618 -16.02 -8.22 -1.33
N ARG A 619 -15.23 -7.34 -0.70
CA ARG A 619 -13.92 -7.70 -0.18
C ARG A 619 -14.02 -8.01 1.30
N LEU A 620 -13.40 -9.10 1.70
CA LEU A 620 -13.34 -9.50 3.09
C LEU A 620 -11.95 -9.31 3.67
N CYS A 621 -11.90 -9.03 4.96
CA CYS A 621 -10.68 -9.04 5.75
C CYS A 621 -10.93 -9.62 7.14
N GLY A 622 -9.85 -9.86 7.87
CA GLY A 622 -9.88 -10.29 9.26
C GLY A 622 -9.30 -11.68 9.47
N LEU A 623 -9.36 -12.12 10.72
CA LEU A 623 -8.87 -13.43 11.16
C LEU A 623 -10.07 -14.34 11.41
N GLY A 624 -10.39 -15.18 10.44
CA GLY A 624 -11.50 -16.12 10.52
C GLY A 624 -11.29 -17.15 11.62
N ARG A 625 -12.28 -17.37 12.48
CA ARG A 625 -12.28 -18.38 13.55
C ARG A 625 -13.09 -19.60 13.10
N PHE A 626 -12.52 -20.80 13.24
CA PHE A 626 -13.16 -22.05 12.84
C PHE A 626 -14.10 -22.57 13.91
N HIS A 627 -15.35 -22.77 13.53
CA HIS A 627 -16.34 -23.46 14.36
C HIS A 627 -16.46 -24.88 13.84
N TRP A 628 -16.02 -25.84 14.64
CA TRP A 628 -16.05 -27.24 14.24
C TRP A 628 -17.40 -27.87 14.52
N ASN A 629 -18.16 -27.40 15.50
CA ASN A 629 -19.48 -27.90 15.84
C ASN A 629 -20.52 -26.78 15.67
N ALA A 630 -21.70 -27.10 15.14
CA ALA A 630 -22.74 -26.09 14.86
C ALA A 630 -23.34 -25.42 16.11
N ASP A 631 -23.03 -25.96 17.31
CA ASP A 631 -23.57 -25.52 18.60
C ASP A 631 -22.48 -25.03 19.58
N GLU A 632 -21.26 -24.71 19.13
CA GLU A 632 -20.24 -24.11 20.01
C GLU A 632 -20.55 -22.61 20.19
N PRO A 633 -20.95 -22.14 21.40
CA PRO A 633 -21.13 -20.72 21.65
C PRO A 633 -19.77 -19.98 21.63
N GLU A 634 -19.80 -18.68 21.34
CA GLU A 634 -18.63 -17.81 21.49
C GLU A 634 -18.16 -17.77 22.96
N GLY A 635 -16.94 -18.26 23.24
CA GLY A 635 -16.23 -18.15 24.53
C GLY A 635 -15.43 -19.42 24.86
N ASP A 636 -14.16 -19.41 25.30
CA ASP A 636 -13.35 -18.41 26.03
C ASP A 636 -11.95 -18.18 25.41
#